data_AF-A0A7X9PDZ3-F1
#
_entry.id   AF-A0A7X9PDZ3-F1
#
_cell.length_a   1.000
_cell.length_b   1.000
_cell.length_c   1.000
_cell.angle_alpha   90.00
_cell.angle_beta   90.00
_cell.angle_gamma   90.00
#
_symmetry.space_group_name_H-M   'P 1'
#
loop_
_entity.id
_entity.type
_entity.pdbx_description
1 polymer ?
#
loop_
_entity_poly.entity_id
_entity_poly.type
_entity_poly.pdbx_seq_one_letter_code
_entity_poly.pdbx_strand_id
1 'polypeptide(L)'
;MQRENLISVPQKEKPIRLLTTISLILIVGLAIFLRFYQLGASGYGNEYYAATVKSMLTSWHNFFFAAYEPGGSVSVDKPPLGFWLEAASTLIFGFNGFALAFPNALAGILSVLLLFFLVKKHFGDIPALIAALVLACTPITIATERNNTIDGMLVFVLLLAAWAFWKAVDSGKNRYLYLGSILVGLGFNIKMLQAYMVLPALYLLYWLGSRQKWRQRLLHLGLATLVLVAVSLSWTLIVDATPASERPYIGSSTNNSVMELIVGHNGIERLTQNMGNGRQNDGAAPGNFNPGTDASGPQGLGEGPFSQEGMQAPSGNPPQGNPNSAGQPPSTDNNLPPQGNREEGTRPDFSGNGPMGGSGGQMNPGGMQNSTGRAGLLRLFTQPLASQASWLLPLAPVTLILFSFLAKRASAQREHWLGLFFWAAWLLPMAGYFTFTTGLWHTYYLIMLGPGIAALSGISVWLMLKLKDPAPTTAKILLTLSSGLTIAFAMFVILSASASLKTLAYVLPALWLVATLLFWWRPRQWSLLAVSLTLLVAPMTWAILTTLNPNPDTNLPSAEPAATLSATGRLSGNNPSTTVDTTLLEYLLENTQENQYLLATQSSHEASPYILATGRPVLTFGGFTGQDNVIDADQLADLVNSGKVRFVLQSSETSSDSGINNWVKNNCTVVQLDADATTNSFTKNGSQNGTLYDCQKPSK
;
A
#
# COMPACT_ATOMS: atom_id res chain seq x y z
N MET A 1 -49.57 6.98 -23.65
CA MET A 1 -48.22 7.41 -23.24
C MET A 1 -47.22 7.01 -24.33
N GLN A 2 -46.88 7.93 -25.22
CA GLN A 2 -45.82 7.73 -26.22
C GLN A 2 -44.46 7.77 -25.50
N ARG A 3 -43.63 6.73 -25.65
CA ARG A 3 -42.23 6.77 -25.19
C ARG A 3 -41.47 7.74 -26.07
N GLU A 4 -41.25 8.96 -25.59
CA GLU A 4 -40.32 9.89 -26.25
C GLU A 4 -38.91 9.27 -26.24
N ASN A 5 -38.38 8.98 -27.44
CA ASN A 5 -37.02 8.52 -27.60
C ASN A 5 -36.07 9.62 -27.10
N LEU A 6 -35.27 9.39 -26.06
CA LEU A 6 -34.40 10.41 -25.44
C LEU A 6 -33.00 10.51 -26.09
N ILE A 7 -32.77 9.83 -27.22
CA ILE A 7 -31.43 9.61 -27.81
C ILE A 7 -31.37 10.01 -29.28
N SER A 8 -30.19 10.51 -29.69
CA SER A 8 -29.86 10.89 -31.06
C SER A 8 -29.36 9.69 -31.88
N VAL A 9 -29.72 9.65 -33.17
CA VAL A 9 -29.20 8.67 -34.15
C VAL A 9 -27.74 9.03 -34.49
N PRO A 10 -26.81 8.05 -34.56
CA PRO A 10 -25.40 8.37 -34.74
C PRO A 10 -25.12 8.96 -36.13
N GLN A 11 -24.55 10.16 -36.16
CA GLN A 11 -23.98 10.73 -37.38
C GLN A 11 -22.58 10.17 -37.63
N LYS A 12 -22.23 9.94 -38.90
CA LYS A 12 -20.90 9.48 -39.32
C LYS A 12 -19.86 10.60 -39.07
N GLU A 13 -19.05 10.45 -38.02
CA GLU A 13 -17.96 11.39 -37.72
C GLU A 13 -16.72 11.15 -38.63
N LYS A 14 -16.17 12.23 -39.21
CA LYS A 14 -14.84 12.35 -39.85
C LYS A 14 -14.13 13.60 -39.25
N PRO A 15 -12.79 13.73 -39.31
CA PRO A 15 -11.73 12.91 -38.75
C PRO A 15 -11.23 13.52 -37.42
N ILE A 16 -11.71 13.00 -36.29
CA ILE A 16 -11.30 13.38 -34.91
C ILE A 16 -9.87 12.86 -34.56
N ARG A 17 -9.23 12.12 -35.49
CA ARG A 17 -7.99 11.37 -35.23
C ARG A 17 -6.80 12.24 -34.81
N LEU A 18 -6.58 13.40 -35.43
CA LEU A 18 -5.40 14.23 -35.11
C LEU A 18 -5.48 14.81 -33.69
N LEU A 19 -6.62 15.40 -33.32
CA LEU A 19 -6.82 15.95 -31.98
C LEU A 19 -6.75 14.85 -30.92
N THR A 20 -7.39 13.70 -31.14
CA THR A 20 -7.28 12.57 -30.21
C THR A 20 -5.84 12.09 -30.05
N THR A 21 -5.09 11.99 -31.15
CA THR A 21 -3.68 11.62 -31.10
C THR A 21 -2.87 12.64 -30.32
N ILE A 22 -3.03 13.95 -30.58
CA ILE A 22 -2.35 15.01 -29.83
C ILE A 22 -2.71 14.95 -28.35
N SER A 23 -3.99 14.85 -28.01
CA SER A 23 -4.43 14.75 -26.61
C SER A 23 -3.86 13.52 -25.92
N LEU A 24 -3.83 12.36 -26.59
CA LEU A 24 -3.23 11.16 -26.04
C LEU A 24 -1.72 11.32 -25.84
N ILE A 25 -1.00 11.93 -26.79
CA ILE A 25 0.42 12.24 -26.64
C ILE A 25 0.67 13.15 -25.42
N LEU A 26 -0.16 14.17 -25.22
CA LEU A 26 -0.05 15.06 -24.06
C LEU A 26 -0.34 14.32 -22.74
N ILE A 27 -1.36 13.46 -22.71
CA ILE A 27 -1.69 12.63 -21.53
C ILE A 27 -0.55 11.66 -21.21
N VAL A 28 0.01 11.00 -22.23
CA VAL A 28 1.16 10.09 -22.05
C VAL A 28 2.40 10.87 -21.64
N GLY A 29 2.66 12.05 -22.22
CA GLY A 29 3.75 12.95 -21.81
C GLY A 29 3.63 13.38 -20.36
N LEU A 30 2.41 13.71 -19.90
CA LEU A 30 2.13 13.97 -18.49
C LEU A 30 2.37 12.73 -17.62
N ALA A 31 1.89 11.56 -18.03
CA ALA A 31 2.10 10.31 -17.29
C ALA A 31 3.59 9.97 -17.16
N ILE A 32 4.37 10.19 -18.23
CA ILE A 32 5.83 10.07 -18.24
C ILE A 32 6.42 11.06 -17.22
N PHE A 33 6.09 12.34 -17.29
CA PHE A 33 6.60 13.34 -16.35
C PHE A 33 6.34 12.95 -14.89
N LEU A 34 5.08 12.65 -14.55
CA LEU A 34 4.70 12.32 -13.17
C LEU A 34 5.44 11.08 -12.62
N ARG A 35 5.74 10.09 -13.47
CA ARG A 35 6.41 8.84 -13.06
C ARG A 35 7.94 8.89 -13.15
N PHE A 36 8.50 9.63 -14.11
CA PHE A 36 9.94 9.62 -14.39
C PHE A 36 10.69 10.85 -13.86
N TYR A 37 10.00 11.93 -13.49
CA TYR A 37 10.65 13.11 -12.93
C TYR A 37 11.49 12.74 -11.70
N GLN A 38 12.81 12.89 -11.79
CA GLN A 38 13.76 12.50 -10.73
C GLN A 38 13.51 11.07 -10.17
N LEU A 39 13.16 10.12 -11.05
CA LEU A 39 12.99 8.72 -10.65
C LEU A 39 14.31 8.17 -10.09
N GLY A 40 14.26 7.60 -8.88
CA GLY A 40 15.44 7.13 -8.15
C GLY A 40 16.07 8.15 -7.20
N ALA A 41 15.56 9.39 -7.13
CA ALA A 41 16.09 10.39 -6.18
C ALA A 41 15.86 10.03 -4.70
N SER A 42 14.90 9.15 -4.41
CA SER A 42 14.59 8.67 -3.05
C SER A 42 15.42 7.45 -2.63
N GLY A 43 16.63 7.32 -3.14
CA GLY A 43 17.50 6.16 -2.87
C GLY A 43 16.96 4.87 -3.51
N TYR A 44 17.08 3.75 -2.81
CA TYR A 44 16.70 2.43 -3.32
C TYR A 44 15.19 2.10 -3.25
N GLY A 45 14.36 3.04 -2.80
CA GLY A 45 12.95 2.77 -2.54
C GLY A 45 12.78 1.96 -1.25
N ASN A 46 11.97 0.91 -1.30
CA ASN A 46 11.83 -0.03 -0.20
C ASN A 46 13.11 -0.89 -0.11
N GLU A 47 13.85 -0.74 0.99
CA GLU A 47 15.16 -1.37 1.17
C GLU A 47 15.08 -2.90 1.29
N TYR A 48 13.97 -3.44 1.80
CA TYR A 48 13.74 -4.88 1.90
C TYR A 48 13.69 -5.52 0.51
N TYR A 49 12.96 -4.91 -0.43
CA TYR A 49 12.92 -5.37 -1.82
C TYR A 49 14.23 -5.08 -2.56
N ALA A 50 14.86 -3.94 -2.31
CA ALA A 50 16.14 -3.62 -2.93
C ALA A 50 17.24 -4.61 -2.52
N ALA A 51 17.32 -4.98 -1.24
CA ALA A 51 18.24 -5.99 -0.73
C ALA A 51 17.98 -7.36 -1.38
N THR A 52 16.69 -7.73 -1.53
CA THR A 52 16.28 -8.94 -2.25
C THR A 52 16.80 -8.93 -3.69
N VAL A 53 16.55 -7.86 -4.46
CA VAL A 53 17.06 -7.75 -5.83
C VAL A 53 18.58 -7.79 -5.86
N LYS A 54 19.27 -7.15 -4.92
CA LYS A 54 20.73 -7.20 -4.80
C LYS A 54 21.24 -8.63 -4.57
N SER A 55 20.57 -9.39 -3.71
CA SER A 55 20.86 -10.81 -3.47
C SER A 55 20.61 -11.65 -4.72
N MET A 56 19.52 -11.41 -5.44
CA MET A 56 19.18 -12.15 -6.66
C MET A 56 20.27 -12.02 -7.75
N LEU A 57 21.06 -10.95 -7.76
CA LEU A 57 22.17 -10.76 -8.70
C LEU A 57 23.39 -11.63 -8.37
N THR A 58 23.46 -12.26 -7.19
CA THR A 58 24.64 -13.00 -6.74
C THR A 58 24.68 -14.46 -7.20
N SER A 59 23.51 -15.08 -7.45
CA SER A 59 23.44 -16.47 -7.92
C SER A 59 22.08 -16.82 -8.54
N TRP A 60 22.06 -17.85 -9.38
CA TRP A 60 20.81 -18.41 -9.92
C TRP A 60 19.87 -18.95 -8.84
N HIS A 61 20.43 -19.47 -7.75
CA HIS A 61 19.66 -19.93 -6.59
C HIS A 61 18.89 -18.75 -5.98
N ASN A 62 19.58 -17.67 -5.65
CA ASN A 62 18.96 -16.48 -5.04
C ASN A 62 17.98 -15.80 -6.01
N PHE A 63 18.30 -15.78 -7.30
CA PHE A 63 17.40 -15.30 -8.35
C PHE A 63 16.10 -16.10 -8.40
N PHE A 64 16.17 -17.44 -8.38
CA PHE A 64 14.98 -18.29 -8.50
C PHE A 64 14.09 -18.24 -7.25
N PHE A 65 14.68 -18.29 -6.06
CA PHE A 65 13.94 -18.32 -4.79
C PHE A 65 13.56 -16.93 -4.24
N ALA A 66 13.98 -15.85 -4.91
CA ALA A 66 13.90 -14.49 -4.37
C ALA A 66 14.45 -14.42 -2.93
N ALA A 67 15.68 -14.91 -2.76
CA ALA A 67 16.38 -14.83 -1.49
C ALA A 67 16.57 -13.35 -1.11
N TYR A 68 16.24 -13.00 0.12
CA TYR A 68 16.31 -11.64 0.64
C TYR A 68 17.76 -11.13 0.76
N GLU A 69 18.68 -12.01 1.17
CA GLU A 69 20.08 -11.67 1.43
C GLU A 69 21.04 -12.64 0.72
N PRO A 70 22.29 -12.23 0.40
CA PRO A 70 23.20 -13.02 -0.44
C PRO A 70 23.52 -14.45 0.06
N GLY A 71 23.48 -14.69 1.37
CA GLY A 71 23.66 -16.01 1.98
C GLY A 71 22.51 -16.99 1.76
N GLY A 72 21.34 -16.52 1.30
CA GLY A 72 20.20 -17.36 0.99
C GLY A 72 19.42 -17.87 2.21
N SER A 73 19.50 -17.24 3.38
CA SER A 73 18.87 -17.76 4.60
C SER A 73 17.34 -17.67 4.58
N VAL A 74 16.78 -16.59 4.03
CA VAL A 74 15.33 -16.34 3.98
C VAL A 74 14.92 -15.75 2.63
N SER A 75 13.71 -16.05 2.17
CA SER A 75 13.11 -15.45 0.98
C SER A 75 12.35 -14.17 1.31
N VAL A 76 12.08 -13.37 0.28
CA VAL A 76 11.06 -12.32 0.35
C VAL A 76 9.66 -12.94 0.53
N ASP A 77 8.73 -12.17 1.11
CA ASP A 77 7.34 -12.56 1.40
C ASP A 77 6.40 -12.60 0.17
N LYS A 78 6.96 -12.68 -1.05
CA LYS A 78 6.24 -12.58 -2.33
C LYS A 78 6.89 -13.45 -3.41
N PRO A 79 6.14 -13.88 -4.45
CA PRO A 79 6.73 -14.63 -5.56
C PRO A 79 7.60 -13.72 -6.44
N PRO A 80 8.49 -14.30 -7.25
CA PRO A 80 9.67 -13.58 -7.72
C PRO A 80 9.47 -12.78 -9.01
N LEU A 81 8.34 -12.91 -9.73
CA LEU A 81 8.23 -12.40 -11.10
C LEU A 81 8.39 -10.87 -11.19
N GLY A 82 7.87 -10.13 -10.21
CA GLY A 82 8.07 -8.69 -10.12
C GLY A 82 9.56 -8.34 -9.96
N PHE A 83 10.23 -9.03 -9.03
CA PHE A 83 11.65 -8.81 -8.74
C PHE A 83 12.57 -9.33 -9.85
N TRP A 84 12.17 -10.32 -10.66
CA TRP A 84 12.91 -10.72 -11.86
C TRP A 84 13.00 -9.58 -12.87
N LEU A 85 11.95 -8.78 -13.01
CA LEU A 85 11.96 -7.62 -13.89
C LEU A 85 12.84 -6.49 -13.33
N GLU A 86 12.85 -6.29 -12.01
CA GLU A 86 13.77 -5.36 -11.34
C GLU A 86 15.24 -5.83 -11.44
N ALA A 87 15.51 -7.12 -11.24
CA ALA A 87 16.83 -7.72 -11.44
C ALA A 87 17.30 -7.56 -12.90
N ALA A 88 16.44 -7.83 -13.89
CA ALA A 88 16.76 -7.59 -15.30
C ALA A 88 17.05 -6.11 -15.58
N SER A 89 16.27 -5.20 -14.98
CA SER A 89 16.49 -3.75 -15.10
C SER A 89 17.83 -3.31 -14.51
N THR A 90 18.19 -3.83 -13.32
CA THR A 90 19.48 -3.53 -12.68
C THR A 90 20.68 -4.13 -13.41
N LEU A 91 20.52 -5.24 -14.14
CA LEU A 91 21.53 -5.74 -15.07
C LEU A 91 21.77 -4.79 -16.27
N ILE A 92 20.75 -4.06 -16.72
CA ILE A 92 20.83 -3.14 -17.86
C ILE A 92 21.36 -1.76 -17.44
N PHE A 93 20.85 -1.22 -16.34
CA PHE A 93 21.10 0.17 -15.90
C PHE A 93 22.03 0.29 -14.69
N GLY A 94 22.54 -0.83 -14.18
CA GLY A 94 23.27 -0.90 -12.91
C GLY A 94 22.33 -0.91 -11.70
N PHE A 95 22.84 -1.35 -10.54
CA PHE A 95 22.07 -1.37 -9.30
C PHE A 95 21.96 0.05 -8.71
N ASN A 96 20.82 0.70 -8.91
CA ASN A 96 20.51 2.02 -8.38
C ASN A 96 18.98 2.21 -8.25
N GLY A 97 18.56 3.27 -7.58
CA GLY A 97 17.13 3.58 -7.35
C GLY A 97 16.30 3.71 -8.63
N PHE A 98 16.87 4.28 -9.69
CA PHE A 98 16.19 4.39 -10.98
C PHE A 98 15.91 3.00 -11.56
N ALA A 99 16.93 2.14 -11.61
CA ALA A 99 16.82 0.81 -12.19
C ALA A 99 15.79 -0.07 -11.44
N LEU A 100 15.73 0.04 -10.11
CA LEU A 100 14.74 -0.67 -9.29
C LEU A 100 13.30 -0.18 -9.55
N ALA A 101 13.09 1.13 -9.62
CA ALA A 101 11.74 1.69 -9.82
C ALA A 101 11.28 1.69 -11.30
N PHE A 102 12.21 1.60 -12.26
CA PHE A 102 11.93 1.76 -13.69
C PHE A 102 10.86 0.79 -14.24
N PRO A 103 10.90 -0.53 -13.97
CA PRO A 103 9.89 -1.46 -14.49
C PRO A 103 8.47 -1.09 -14.02
N ASN A 104 8.35 -0.66 -12.77
CA ASN A 104 7.09 -0.29 -12.17
C ASN A 104 6.55 1.04 -12.75
N ALA A 105 7.43 2.03 -12.92
CA ALA A 105 7.09 3.32 -13.54
C ALA A 105 6.65 3.15 -15.00
N LEU A 106 7.36 2.29 -15.75
CA LEU A 106 7.04 1.97 -17.15
C LEU A 106 5.68 1.26 -17.25
N ALA A 107 5.40 0.29 -16.37
CA ALA A 107 4.12 -0.40 -16.31
C ALA A 107 2.94 0.57 -16.07
N GLY A 108 3.13 1.60 -15.25
CA GLY A 108 2.13 2.65 -15.05
C GLY A 108 1.82 3.46 -16.32
N ILE A 109 2.86 3.86 -17.07
CA ILE A 109 2.68 4.58 -18.35
C ILE A 109 1.96 3.70 -19.37
N LEU A 110 2.37 2.43 -19.49
CA LEU A 110 1.73 1.49 -20.40
C LEU A 110 0.28 1.18 -19.98
N SER A 111 -0.03 1.21 -18.68
CA SER A 111 -1.41 1.06 -18.18
C SER A 111 -2.30 2.22 -18.60
N VAL A 112 -1.82 3.47 -18.57
CA VAL A 112 -2.54 4.65 -19.10
C VAL A 112 -2.89 4.46 -20.57
N LEU A 113 -1.91 4.04 -21.38
CA LEU A 113 -2.10 3.83 -22.80
C LEU A 113 -3.03 2.64 -23.10
N LEU A 114 -2.90 1.53 -22.37
CA LEU A 114 -3.73 0.35 -22.56
C LEU A 114 -5.17 0.62 -22.15
N LEU A 115 -5.39 1.33 -21.04
CA LEU A 115 -6.72 1.73 -20.59
C LEU A 115 -7.42 2.60 -21.64
N PHE A 116 -6.71 3.54 -22.26
CA PHE A 116 -7.24 4.32 -23.38
C PHE A 116 -7.81 3.39 -24.47
N PHE A 117 -7.06 2.40 -24.93
CA PHE A 117 -7.53 1.51 -25.99
C PHE A 117 -8.70 0.61 -25.57
N LEU A 118 -8.70 0.13 -24.33
CA LEU A 118 -9.80 -0.67 -23.77
C LEU A 118 -11.11 0.12 -23.73
N VAL A 119 -11.06 1.38 -23.27
CA VAL A 119 -12.25 2.25 -23.20
C VAL A 119 -12.66 2.73 -24.58
N LYS A 120 -11.71 3.12 -25.43
CA LYS A 120 -11.95 3.66 -26.78
C LYS A 120 -12.77 2.73 -27.64
N LYS A 121 -12.50 1.43 -27.55
CA LYS A 121 -13.16 0.41 -28.37
C LYS A 121 -14.69 0.40 -28.20
N HIS A 122 -15.17 0.63 -26.97
CA HIS A 122 -16.59 0.50 -26.64
C HIS A 122 -17.28 1.85 -26.42
N PHE A 123 -16.52 2.89 -26.10
CA PHE A 123 -17.07 4.20 -25.72
C PHE A 123 -16.56 5.35 -26.59
N GLY A 124 -15.58 5.13 -27.48
CA GLY A 124 -15.04 6.16 -28.38
C GLY A 124 -13.96 7.03 -27.77
N ASP A 125 -13.50 8.02 -28.53
CA ASP A 125 -12.26 8.76 -28.26
C ASP A 125 -12.31 9.62 -26.99
N ILE A 126 -13.35 10.45 -26.82
CA ILE A 126 -13.43 11.39 -25.68
C ILE A 126 -13.48 10.65 -24.33
N PRO A 127 -14.35 9.65 -24.13
CA PRO A 127 -14.38 8.85 -22.90
C PRO A 127 -13.04 8.18 -22.58
N ALA A 128 -12.35 7.70 -23.61
CA ALA A 128 -11.04 7.08 -23.46
C ALA A 128 -9.96 8.06 -23.05
N LEU A 129 -9.94 9.28 -23.62
CA LEU A 129 -9.02 10.34 -23.20
C LEU A 129 -9.26 10.73 -21.74
N ILE A 130 -10.53 10.83 -21.32
CA ILE A 130 -10.86 11.12 -19.92
C ILE A 130 -10.38 9.99 -19.00
N ALA A 131 -10.65 8.73 -19.34
CA ALA A 131 -10.16 7.59 -18.55
C ALA A 131 -8.63 7.57 -18.46
N ALA A 132 -7.93 7.79 -19.57
CA ALA A 132 -6.47 7.84 -19.58
C ALA A 132 -5.93 8.98 -18.71
N LEU A 133 -6.52 10.18 -18.80
CA LEU A 133 -6.13 11.34 -18.00
C LEU A 133 -6.40 11.10 -16.50
N VAL A 134 -7.54 10.50 -16.14
CA VAL A 134 -7.85 10.16 -14.74
C VAL A 134 -6.81 9.19 -14.18
N LEU A 135 -6.48 8.11 -14.91
CA LEU A 135 -5.48 7.15 -14.44
C LEU A 135 -4.08 7.80 -14.35
N ALA A 136 -3.71 8.61 -15.34
CA ALA A 136 -2.42 9.32 -15.37
C ALA A 136 -2.21 10.21 -14.13
N CYS A 137 -3.30 10.82 -13.63
CA CYS A 137 -3.30 11.77 -12.51
C CYS A 137 -3.82 11.18 -11.19
N THR A 138 -4.02 9.86 -11.09
CA THR A 138 -4.48 9.23 -9.85
C THR A 138 -3.33 9.20 -8.84
N PRO A 139 -3.39 9.92 -7.70
CA PRO A 139 -2.22 10.16 -6.86
C PRO A 139 -1.53 8.89 -6.34
N ILE A 140 -2.30 7.92 -5.83
CA ILE A 140 -1.72 6.66 -5.33
C ILE A 140 -1.02 5.84 -6.41
N THR A 141 -1.45 5.93 -7.67
CA THR A 141 -0.77 5.23 -8.77
C THR A 141 0.65 5.77 -8.93
N ILE A 142 0.81 7.09 -8.86
CA ILE A 142 2.10 7.76 -9.00
C ILE A 142 3.01 7.46 -7.81
N ALA A 143 2.50 7.55 -6.58
CA ALA A 143 3.27 7.22 -5.38
C ALA A 143 3.86 5.81 -5.45
N THR A 144 3.01 4.85 -5.84
CA THR A 144 3.36 3.43 -5.89
C THR A 144 4.28 3.10 -7.07
N GLU A 145 4.00 3.66 -8.26
CA GLU A 145 4.74 3.36 -9.50
C GLU A 145 6.12 4.05 -9.56
N ARG A 146 6.39 5.01 -8.66
CA ARG A 146 7.72 5.60 -8.46
C ARG A 146 8.58 4.82 -7.45
N ASN A 147 8.07 3.71 -6.92
CA ASN A 147 8.71 2.84 -5.94
C ASN A 147 8.91 1.42 -6.49
N ASN A 148 9.61 0.55 -5.77
CA ASN A 148 9.88 -0.86 -6.11
C ASN A 148 8.92 -1.86 -5.42
N THR A 149 7.66 -1.48 -5.12
CA THR A 149 6.64 -2.37 -4.49
C THR A 149 5.90 -3.31 -5.45
N ILE A 150 6.30 -3.35 -6.72
CA ILE A 150 5.81 -4.21 -7.82
C ILE A 150 4.30 -4.11 -8.19
N ASP A 151 3.52 -3.22 -7.58
CA ASP A 151 2.06 -3.13 -7.81
C ASP A 151 1.66 -2.58 -9.20
N GLY A 152 2.41 -1.62 -9.74
CA GLY A 152 2.15 -1.06 -11.07
C GLY A 152 2.31 -2.11 -12.16
N MET A 153 3.32 -2.97 -12.03
CA MET A 153 3.51 -4.14 -12.88
C MET A 153 2.32 -5.11 -12.80
N LEU A 154 1.80 -5.36 -11.58
CA LEU A 154 0.59 -6.15 -11.41
C LEU A 154 -0.59 -5.53 -12.17
N VAL A 155 -0.89 -4.24 -11.94
CA VAL A 155 -2.02 -3.56 -12.59
C VAL A 155 -1.91 -3.62 -14.12
N PHE A 156 -0.72 -3.42 -14.66
CA PHE A 156 -0.48 -3.52 -16.10
C PHE A 156 -0.79 -4.91 -16.65
N VAL A 157 -0.29 -5.97 -16.01
CA VAL A 157 -0.55 -7.36 -16.41
C VAL A 157 -2.04 -7.70 -16.32
N LEU A 158 -2.75 -7.20 -15.30
CA LEU A 158 -4.19 -7.40 -15.18
C LEU A 158 -5.00 -6.63 -16.24
N LEU A 159 -4.53 -5.46 -16.68
CA LEU A 159 -5.11 -4.76 -17.84
C LEU A 159 -4.86 -5.52 -19.16
N LEU A 160 -3.69 -6.16 -19.32
CA LEU A 160 -3.44 -7.07 -20.44
C LEU A 160 -4.38 -8.28 -20.39
N ALA A 161 -4.64 -8.83 -19.19
CA ALA A 161 -5.62 -9.89 -19.02
C ALA A 161 -7.03 -9.41 -19.42
N ALA A 162 -7.43 -8.21 -19.00
CA ALA A 162 -8.70 -7.60 -19.43
C ALA A 162 -8.79 -7.48 -20.96
N TRP A 163 -7.73 -7.01 -21.62
CA TRP A 163 -7.64 -6.98 -23.08
C TRP A 163 -7.84 -8.36 -23.71
N ALA A 164 -7.19 -9.39 -23.17
CA ALA A 164 -7.31 -10.75 -23.67
C ALA A 164 -8.73 -11.32 -23.50
N PHE A 165 -9.37 -11.09 -22.35
CA PHE A 165 -10.76 -11.49 -22.11
C PHE A 165 -11.74 -10.77 -23.05
N TRP A 166 -11.61 -9.46 -23.26
CA TRP A 166 -12.38 -8.73 -24.26
C TRP A 166 -12.16 -9.31 -25.66
N LYS A 167 -10.91 -9.58 -26.03
CA LYS A 167 -10.59 -10.20 -27.32
C LYS A 167 -11.21 -11.59 -27.47
N ALA A 168 -11.31 -12.37 -26.39
CA ALA A 168 -11.98 -13.66 -26.37
C ALA A 168 -13.49 -13.53 -26.63
N VAL A 169 -14.14 -12.57 -25.98
CA VAL A 169 -15.57 -12.26 -26.17
C VAL A 169 -15.85 -11.84 -27.61
N ASP A 170 -15.06 -10.91 -28.14
CA ASP A 170 -15.31 -10.32 -29.47
C ASP A 170 -15.01 -11.27 -30.62
N SER A 171 -13.93 -12.06 -30.49
CA SER A 171 -13.51 -12.99 -31.54
C SER A 171 -14.14 -14.38 -31.41
N GLY A 172 -14.69 -14.73 -30.24
CA GLY A 172 -15.16 -16.07 -29.92
C GLY A 172 -14.05 -17.13 -29.79
N LYS A 173 -12.77 -16.73 -29.84
CA LYS A 173 -11.62 -17.65 -29.83
C LYS A 173 -11.10 -17.89 -28.41
N ASN A 174 -11.17 -19.13 -27.94
CA ASN A 174 -10.77 -19.52 -26.58
C ASN A 174 -9.27 -19.30 -26.27
N ARG A 175 -8.39 -19.26 -27.28
CA ARG A 175 -6.96 -18.97 -27.06
C ARG A 175 -6.72 -17.65 -26.31
N TYR A 176 -7.60 -16.66 -26.51
CA TYR A 176 -7.50 -15.38 -25.80
C TYR A 176 -8.04 -15.47 -24.37
N LEU A 177 -9.01 -16.35 -24.12
CA LEU A 177 -9.45 -16.66 -22.76
C LEU A 177 -8.29 -17.30 -21.98
N TYR A 178 -7.61 -18.28 -22.57
CA TYR A 178 -6.46 -18.92 -21.95
C TYR A 178 -5.27 -17.96 -21.80
N LEU A 179 -5.00 -17.10 -22.78
CA LEU A 179 -4.01 -16.03 -22.63
C LEU A 179 -4.35 -15.11 -21.46
N GLY A 180 -5.62 -14.72 -21.31
CA GLY A 180 -6.08 -13.94 -20.17
C GLY A 180 -5.84 -14.65 -18.84
N SER A 181 -6.16 -15.94 -18.75
CA SER A 181 -5.87 -16.76 -17.56
C SER A 181 -4.38 -16.88 -17.26
N ILE A 182 -3.54 -17.07 -18.27
CA ILE A 182 -2.07 -17.07 -18.13
C ILE A 182 -1.61 -15.73 -17.56
N LEU A 183 -2.10 -14.60 -18.08
CA LEU A 183 -1.73 -13.27 -17.61
C LEU A 183 -2.15 -13.04 -16.15
N VAL A 184 -3.34 -13.49 -15.73
CA VAL A 184 -3.71 -13.41 -14.30
C VAL A 184 -2.83 -14.32 -13.45
N GLY A 185 -2.43 -15.50 -13.94
CA GLY A 185 -1.48 -16.38 -13.25
C GLY A 185 -0.07 -15.79 -13.14
N LEU A 186 0.37 -15.04 -14.15
CA LEU A 186 1.59 -14.23 -14.05
C LEU A 186 1.41 -13.12 -13.02
N GLY A 187 0.25 -12.45 -12.99
CA GLY A 187 -0.10 -11.50 -11.92
C GLY A 187 -0.02 -12.12 -10.53
N PHE A 188 -0.44 -13.39 -10.37
CA PHE A 188 -0.29 -14.12 -9.11
C PHE A 188 1.18 -14.33 -8.75
N ASN A 189 2.05 -14.61 -9.72
CA ASN A 189 3.50 -14.68 -9.49
C ASN A 189 4.16 -13.31 -9.29
N ILE A 190 3.43 -12.20 -9.43
CA ILE A 190 3.87 -10.86 -9.01
C ILE A 190 3.39 -10.60 -7.57
N LYS A 191 2.10 -10.83 -7.27
CA LYS A 191 1.51 -10.39 -5.98
C LYS A 191 0.40 -11.28 -5.43
N MET A 192 0.53 -12.60 -5.57
CA MET A 192 -0.35 -13.63 -5.02
C MET A 192 -1.84 -13.31 -5.18
N LEU A 193 -2.64 -13.47 -4.11
CA LEU A 193 -4.09 -13.34 -4.11
C LEU A 193 -4.59 -11.94 -4.48
N GLN A 194 -3.77 -10.89 -4.39
CA GLN A 194 -4.15 -9.56 -4.86
C GLN A 194 -4.44 -9.56 -6.38
N ALA A 195 -3.75 -10.41 -7.15
CA ALA A 195 -4.02 -10.61 -8.57
C ALA A 195 -5.42 -11.17 -8.85
N TYR A 196 -6.01 -11.91 -7.90
CA TYR A 196 -7.30 -12.56 -8.08
C TYR A 196 -8.50 -11.63 -7.84
N MET A 197 -8.27 -10.42 -7.32
CA MET A 197 -9.34 -9.45 -7.10
C MET A 197 -10.06 -9.05 -8.39
N VAL A 198 -9.45 -9.21 -9.57
CA VAL A 198 -10.09 -8.94 -10.88
C VAL A 198 -10.89 -10.10 -11.45
N LEU A 199 -10.75 -11.32 -10.91
CA LEU A 199 -11.39 -12.52 -11.47
C LEU A 199 -12.91 -12.39 -11.60
N PRO A 200 -13.65 -11.82 -10.62
CA PRO A 200 -15.09 -11.61 -10.77
C PRO A 200 -15.44 -10.82 -12.03
N ALA A 201 -14.69 -9.74 -12.32
CA ALA A 201 -14.92 -8.91 -13.50
C ALA A 201 -14.64 -9.69 -14.80
N LEU A 202 -13.52 -10.39 -14.87
CA LEU A 202 -13.09 -11.13 -16.06
C LEU A 202 -14.04 -12.30 -16.38
N TYR A 203 -14.44 -13.06 -15.36
CA TYR A 203 -15.31 -14.21 -15.54
C TYR A 203 -16.73 -13.78 -15.88
N LEU A 204 -17.25 -12.73 -15.23
CA LEU A 204 -18.54 -12.14 -15.60
C LEU A 204 -18.53 -11.58 -17.02
N LEU A 205 -17.45 -10.92 -17.45
CA LEU A 205 -17.31 -10.44 -18.82
C LEU A 205 -17.42 -11.58 -19.83
N TYR A 206 -16.70 -12.69 -19.62
CA TYR A 206 -16.80 -13.85 -20.50
C TYR A 206 -18.19 -14.51 -20.43
N TRP A 207 -18.72 -14.70 -19.23
CA TRP A 207 -20.01 -15.33 -18.99
C TRP A 207 -21.16 -14.57 -19.68
N LEU A 208 -21.19 -13.25 -19.54
CA LEU A 208 -22.24 -12.39 -20.08
C LEU A 208 -21.98 -11.99 -21.53
N GLY A 209 -20.72 -11.88 -21.95
CA GLY A 209 -20.32 -11.42 -23.27
C GLY A 209 -20.25 -12.51 -24.33
N SER A 210 -19.87 -13.73 -23.95
CA SER A 210 -19.70 -14.84 -24.89
C SER A 210 -21.00 -15.19 -25.63
N ARG A 211 -20.88 -15.54 -26.90
CA ARG A 211 -21.99 -16.05 -27.74
C ARG A 211 -22.16 -17.57 -27.64
N GLN A 212 -21.26 -18.25 -26.92
CA GLN A 212 -21.31 -19.71 -26.74
C GLN A 212 -22.53 -20.13 -25.89
N LYS A 213 -22.91 -21.41 -25.96
CA LYS A 213 -23.97 -21.97 -25.10
C LYS A 213 -23.48 -22.03 -23.64
N TRP A 214 -24.39 -21.96 -22.66
CA TRP A 214 -24.01 -21.89 -21.23
C TRP A 214 -23.10 -23.04 -20.77
N ARG A 215 -23.36 -24.28 -21.23
CA ARG A 215 -22.48 -25.44 -20.93
C ARG A 215 -21.06 -25.27 -21.48
N GLN A 216 -20.93 -24.70 -22.67
CA GLN A 216 -19.62 -24.39 -23.26
C GLN A 216 -18.94 -23.26 -22.50
N ARG A 217 -19.69 -22.25 -22.04
CA ARG A 217 -19.13 -21.19 -21.19
C ARG A 217 -18.56 -21.77 -19.90
N LEU A 218 -19.28 -22.68 -19.24
CA LEU A 218 -18.80 -23.41 -18.07
C LEU A 218 -17.53 -24.21 -18.38
N LEU A 219 -17.53 -25.00 -19.46
CA LEU A 219 -16.35 -25.77 -19.86
C LEU A 219 -15.14 -24.86 -20.12
N HIS A 220 -15.32 -23.78 -20.89
CA HIS A 220 -14.25 -22.86 -21.22
C HIS A 220 -13.69 -22.16 -19.98
N LEU A 221 -14.56 -21.70 -19.07
CA LEU A 221 -14.16 -21.10 -17.80
C LEU A 221 -13.50 -22.12 -16.87
N GLY A 222 -13.95 -23.37 -16.86
CA GLY A 222 -13.31 -24.47 -16.13
C GLY A 222 -11.89 -24.71 -16.63
N LEU A 223 -11.70 -24.88 -17.94
CA LEU A 223 -10.38 -25.03 -18.56
C LEU A 223 -9.50 -23.79 -18.35
N ALA A 224 -10.07 -22.60 -18.44
CA ALA A 224 -9.36 -21.35 -18.18
C ALA A 224 -8.91 -21.24 -16.72
N THR A 225 -9.70 -21.77 -15.78
CA THR A 225 -9.34 -21.84 -14.35
C THR A 225 -8.22 -22.84 -14.12
N LEU A 226 -8.22 -24.00 -14.80
CA LEU A 226 -7.12 -24.96 -14.74
C LEU A 226 -5.81 -24.34 -15.24
N VAL A 227 -5.84 -23.62 -16.36
CA VAL A 227 -4.67 -22.89 -16.89
C VAL A 227 -4.20 -21.82 -15.89
N LEU A 228 -5.13 -21.04 -15.33
CA LEU A 228 -4.83 -20.04 -14.32
C LEU A 228 -4.10 -20.67 -13.12
N VAL A 229 -4.68 -21.71 -12.52
CA VAL A 229 -4.10 -22.38 -11.34
C VAL A 229 -2.73 -22.99 -11.65
N ALA A 230 -2.58 -23.62 -12.81
CA ALA A 230 -1.30 -24.21 -13.22
C ALA A 230 -0.18 -23.15 -13.34
N VAL A 231 -0.47 -21.96 -13.88
CA VAL A 231 0.50 -20.87 -13.97
C VAL A 231 0.71 -20.20 -12.61
N SER A 232 -0.34 -19.94 -11.85
CA SER A 232 -0.24 -19.31 -10.54
C SER A 232 0.62 -20.12 -9.56
N LEU A 233 0.41 -21.44 -9.53
CA LEU A 233 1.08 -22.31 -8.57
C LEU A 233 2.41 -22.88 -9.09
N SER A 234 2.85 -22.53 -10.30
CA SER A 234 4.05 -23.14 -10.88
C SER A 234 5.31 -22.92 -10.05
N TRP A 235 5.53 -21.70 -9.55
CA TRP A 235 6.68 -21.41 -8.69
C TRP A 235 6.48 -21.99 -7.30
N THR A 236 5.30 -21.78 -6.70
CA THR A 236 4.92 -22.31 -5.37
C THR A 236 5.17 -23.80 -5.25
N LEU A 237 4.70 -24.59 -6.21
CA LEU A 237 4.84 -26.06 -6.18
C LEU A 237 6.30 -26.50 -6.29
N ILE A 238 7.11 -25.81 -7.09
CA ILE A 238 8.55 -26.13 -7.20
C ILE A 238 9.27 -25.80 -5.90
N VAL A 239 8.98 -24.63 -5.31
CA VAL A 239 9.62 -24.21 -4.05
C VAL A 239 9.23 -25.12 -2.89
N ASP A 240 7.94 -25.39 -2.71
CA ASP A 240 7.47 -26.25 -1.62
C ASP A 240 7.91 -27.72 -1.79
N ALA A 241 8.16 -28.18 -3.02
CA ALA A 241 8.71 -29.50 -3.29
C ALA A 241 10.24 -29.58 -3.14
N THR A 242 10.95 -28.43 -3.14
CA THR A 242 12.41 -28.40 -2.96
C THR A 242 12.73 -28.65 -1.47
N PRO A 243 13.68 -29.55 -1.13
CA PRO A 243 14.07 -29.82 0.25
C PRO A 243 14.44 -28.54 0.99
N ALA A 244 14.02 -28.40 2.26
CA ALA A 244 14.27 -27.19 3.06
C ALA A 244 15.76 -26.85 3.25
N SER A 245 16.66 -27.84 3.12
CA SER A 245 18.12 -27.64 3.14
C SER A 245 18.69 -27.06 1.85
N GLU A 246 17.93 -27.06 0.75
CA GLU A 246 18.34 -26.63 -0.59
C GLU A 246 17.63 -25.34 -1.05
N ARG A 247 16.89 -24.67 -0.14
CA ARG A 247 16.20 -23.42 -0.42
C ARG A 247 16.19 -22.51 0.81
N PRO A 248 15.96 -21.20 0.63
CA PRO A 248 15.76 -20.30 1.77
C PRO A 248 14.52 -20.66 2.59
N TYR A 249 14.50 -20.22 3.85
CA TYR A 249 13.27 -20.19 4.64
C TYR A 249 12.25 -19.27 3.96
N ILE A 250 10.98 -19.68 3.87
CA ILE A 250 9.94 -18.84 3.28
C ILE A 250 9.54 -17.74 4.27
N GLY A 251 9.95 -16.51 4.00
CA GLY A 251 9.67 -15.36 4.87
C GLY A 251 8.17 -15.13 5.07
N SER A 252 7.79 -14.65 6.25
CA SER A 252 6.39 -14.45 6.66
C SER A 252 5.52 -15.71 6.60
N SER A 253 6.14 -16.88 6.80
CA SER A 253 5.44 -18.16 6.96
C SER A 253 5.77 -18.80 8.30
N THR A 254 4.84 -19.60 8.85
CA THR A 254 5.04 -20.30 10.14
C THR A 254 5.68 -21.68 10.00
N ASN A 255 5.55 -22.31 8.83
CA ASN A 255 5.96 -23.69 8.59
C ASN A 255 6.90 -23.84 7.38
N ASN A 256 7.55 -22.74 6.98
CA ASN A 256 8.49 -22.71 5.85
C ASN A 256 7.85 -23.16 4.51
N SER A 257 6.64 -22.70 4.22
CA SER A 257 5.89 -23.03 2.99
C SER A 257 5.33 -21.80 2.30
N VAL A 258 5.46 -21.77 0.97
CA VAL A 258 4.85 -20.75 0.11
C VAL A 258 3.33 -20.88 0.10
N MET A 259 2.78 -22.10 0.16
CA MET A 259 1.33 -22.29 0.25
C MET A 259 0.75 -21.67 1.53
N GLU A 260 1.46 -21.81 2.66
CA GLU A 260 1.06 -21.16 3.91
C GLU A 260 1.16 -19.63 3.79
N LEU A 261 2.24 -19.11 3.20
CA LEU A 261 2.39 -17.68 2.92
C LEU A 261 1.23 -17.13 2.05
N ILE A 262 0.74 -17.91 1.09
CA ILE A 262 -0.40 -17.55 0.22
C ILE A 262 -1.71 -17.55 1.01
N VAL A 263 -2.03 -18.63 1.70
CA VAL A 263 -3.35 -18.85 2.32
C VAL A 263 -3.46 -18.15 3.67
N GLY A 264 -2.40 -18.18 4.49
CA GLY A 264 -2.30 -17.51 5.78
C GLY A 264 -2.05 -16.01 5.60
N HIS A 265 -0.78 -15.63 5.53
CA HIS A 265 -0.34 -14.23 5.57
C HIS A 265 -0.94 -13.34 4.45
N ASN A 266 -0.97 -13.84 3.21
CA ASN A 266 -1.52 -13.10 2.08
C ASN A 266 -3.03 -13.32 1.86
N GLY A 267 -3.68 -14.15 2.68
CA GLY A 267 -5.07 -14.56 2.53
C GLY A 267 -5.91 -14.30 3.77
N ILE A 268 -6.06 -15.33 4.61
CA ILE A 268 -6.96 -15.35 5.78
C ILE A 268 -6.58 -14.26 6.78
N GLU A 269 -5.29 -14.07 7.07
CA GLU A 269 -4.83 -13.04 8.02
C GLU A 269 -5.22 -11.62 7.59
N ARG A 270 -5.41 -11.40 6.28
CA ARG A 270 -5.89 -10.11 5.76
C ARG A 270 -7.38 -9.90 5.97
N LEU A 271 -8.17 -10.97 6.02
CA LEU A 271 -9.62 -10.90 6.16
C LEU A 271 -10.07 -10.83 7.63
N THR A 272 -9.33 -11.45 8.54
CA THR A 272 -9.65 -11.55 9.96
C THR A 272 -8.59 -10.87 10.83
N GLN A 273 -8.93 -9.77 11.51
CA GLN A 273 -8.24 -9.41 12.76
C GLN A 273 -8.65 -10.40 13.87
N ASN A 274 -7.70 -10.95 14.63
CA ASN A 274 -7.90 -11.63 15.92
C ASN A 274 -8.11 -13.16 15.98
N MET A 275 -7.41 -13.98 15.17
CA MET A 275 -7.17 -15.40 15.54
C MET A 275 -5.68 -15.77 15.67
N GLY A 276 -4.80 -14.78 15.85
CA GLY A 276 -3.36 -14.99 16.09
C GLY A 276 -2.84 -14.55 17.46
N ASN A 277 -3.68 -13.97 18.32
CA ASN A 277 -3.29 -13.59 19.69
C ASN A 277 -3.47 -14.72 20.72
N GLY A 278 -3.69 -15.94 20.26
CA GLY A 278 -3.52 -17.17 21.01
C GLY A 278 -2.45 -18.02 20.36
N ARG A 279 -1.21 -17.52 20.30
CA ARG A 279 -0.05 -18.37 20.01
C ARG A 279 0.09 -19.36 21.18
N GLN A 280 -0.51 -20.52 21.02
CA GLN A 280 -0.39 -21.63 21.94
C GLN A 280 1.07 -22.10 21.86
N ASN A 281 1.84 -21.76 22.89
CA ASN A 281 3.13 -22.35 23.18
C ASN A 281 2.91 -23.84 23.45
N ASP A 282 2.85 -24.67 22.41
CA ASP A 282 2.97 -26.12 22.53
C ASP A 282 4.45 -26.46 22.72
N GLY A 283 4.95 -26.16 23.92
CA GLY A 283 6.35 -26.37 24.29
C GLY A 283 6.67 -26.25 25.79
N ALA A 284 5.67 -26.18 26.67
CA ALA A 284 5.90 -26.19 28.12
C ALA A 284 5.54 -27.57 28.70
N ALA A 285 6.53 -28.20 29.36
CA ALA A 285 6.40 -29.46 30.10
C ALA A 285 5.22 -29.45 31.10
N PRO A 286 4.62 -30.61 31.42
CA PRO A 286 3.44 -30.68 32.28
C PRO A 286 3.79 -30.34 33.74
N GLY A 287 3.55 -29.09 34.13
CA GLY A 287 3.58 -28.63 35.51
C GLY A 287 2.21 -28.81 36.18
N ASN A 288 2.21 -29.52 37.30
CA ASN A 288 1.09 -29.80 38.21
C ASN A 288 -0.08 -28.78 38.21
N PHE A 289 -1.26 -29.23 37.80
CA PHE A 289 -2.54 -28.59 38.10
C PHE A 289 -2.99 -28.93 39.53
N ASN A 290 -3.24 -27.89 40.34
CA ASN A 290 -3.93 -27.98 41.62
C ASN A 290 -5.29 -27.29 41.48
N PRO A 291 -6.45 -27.94 41.71
CA PRO A 291 -7.76 -27.34 41.47
C PRO A 291 -8.35 -26.73 42.75
N GLY A 292 -8.86 -25.50 42.63
CA GLY A 292 -9.72 -24.82 43.58
C GLY A 292 -9.78 -23.34 43.19
N THR A 293 -10.89 -22.64 43.09
CA THR A 293 -12.31 -22.82 43.45
C THR A 293 -13.07 -21.67 42.76
N ASP A 294 -14.29 -21.92 42.27
CA ASP A 294 -15.49 -21.04 42.27
C ASP A 294 -15.38 -19.58 41.73
N ALA A 295 -16.35 -18.97 41.03
CA ALA A 295 -17.67 -19.32 40.53
C ALA A 295 -18.21 -18.14 39.67
N SER A 296 -19.28 -18.41 38.91
CA SER A 296 -20.37 -17.51 38.45
C SER A 296 -20.11 -16.44 37.36
N GLY A 297 -20.76 -16.63 36.19
CA GLY A 297 -21.07 -15.60 35.18
C GLY A 297 -22.30 -14.73 35.56
N PRO A 298 -23.09 -14.15 34.63
CA PRO A 298 -23.11 -14.34 33.17
C PRO A 298 -23.25 -13.05 32.31
N GLN A 299 -23.38 -13.31 31.01
CA GLN A 299 -23.57 -12.45 29.83
C GLN A 299 -24.76 -11.47 29.89
N GLY A 300 -24.66 -10.37 29.12
CA GLY A 300 -25.79 -9.52 28.72
C GLY A 300 -25.48 -8.65 27.50
N LEU A 301 -26.15 -8.94 26.37
CA LEU A 301 -26.24 -8.13 25.15
C LEU A 301 -27.24 -6.97 25.36
N GLY A 302 -27.03 -5.81 24.72
CA GLY A 302 -28.04 -4.74 24.70
C GLY A 302 -27.61 -3.48 23.95
N GLU A 303 -28.50 -2.98 23.11
CA GLU A 303 -28.39 -1.95 22.07
C GLU A 303 -28.27 -0.50 22.59
N GLY A 304 -27.86 0.45 21.71
CA GLY A 304 -27.88 1.92 21.96
C GLY A 304 -29.32 2.49 22.06
N PRO A 305 -29.56 3.82 22.22
CA PRO A 305 -28.93 4.90 21.44
C PRO A 305 -28.72 6.29 22.14
N PHE A 306 -28.06 7.20 21.40
CA PHE A 306 -28.00 8.68 21.39
C PHE A 306 -28.55 9.63 22.51
N SER A 307 -27.73 10.69 22.71
CA SER A 307 -27.99 12.12 23.11
C SER A 307 -28.34 12.40 24.59
N GLN A 308 -27.69 13.33 25.29
CA GLN A 308 -27.84 14.80 25.18
C GLN A 308 -26.93 15.50 26.24
N GLU A 309 -26.85 16.82 26.13
CA GLU A 309 -25.96 17.79 26.75
C GLU A 309 -26.11 17.97 28.29
N GLY A 310 -24.99 18.34 28.92
CA GLY A 310 -24.85 19.43 29.91
C GLY A 310 -25.61 19.37 31.24
N MET A 311 -24.87 19.31 32.37
CA MET A 311 -24.89 20.34 33.43
C MET A 311 -23.90 20.04 34.58
N GLN A 312 -23.44 21.11 35.22
CA GLN A 312 -22.37 21.22 36.21
C GLN A 312 -22.77 20.80 37.64
N ALA A 313 -21.84 20.09 38.31
CA ALA A 313 -21.37 20.20 39.72
C ALA A 313 -22.39 20.11 40.90
N PRO A 314 -21.98 20.01 42.20
CA PRO A 314 -20.63 19.94 42.80
C PRO A 314 -20.41 18.93 43.96
N SER A 315 -19.15 18.86 44.40
CA SER A 315 -18.64 18.71 45.79
C SER A 315 -18.79 17.41 46.59
N GLY A 316 -17.65 16.94 47.13
CA GLY A 316 -17.60 16.07 48.32
C GLY A 316 -16.27 15.32 48.52
N ASN A 317 -15.26 15.98 49.09
CA ASN A 317 -14.12 15.31 49.76
C ASN A 317 -14.57 14.82 51.16
N PRO A 318 -13.98 13.77 51.76
CA PRO A 318 -12.81 13.97 52.64
C PRO A 318 -11.76 12.81 52.67
N PRO A 319 -10.62 13.00 53.38
CA PRO A 319 -9.33 12.36 53.10
C PRO A 319 -8.92 11.31 54.14
N GLN A 320 -7.87 10.54 53.84
CA GLN A 320 -7.02 9.88 54.85
C GLN A 320 -5.54 10.12 54.54
N GLY A 321 -4.85 10.73 55.51
CA GLY A 321 -3.38 10.81 55.60
C GLY A 321 -2.77 9.44 55.96
N ASN A 322 -1.46 9.27 56.12
CA ASN A 322 -0.37 10.16 56.51
C ASN A 322 0.96 9.36 56.29
N PRO A 323 2.10 9.68 56.93
CA PRO A 323 3.22 10.53 56.51
C PRO A 323 4.52 9.74 56.23
N ASN A 324 5.55 10.47 55.75
CA ASN A 324 6.96 10.45 56.19
C ASN A 324 7.77 11.15 55.09
N SER A 325 8.74 12.04 55.29
CA SER A 325 9.38 12.68 56.44
C SER A 325 10.38 13.67 55.80
N ALA A 326 10.25 14.98 56.02
CA ALA A 326 11.09 15.81 56.91
C ALA A 326 12.57 16.01 56.45
N GLY A 327 12.97 17.28 56.24
CA GLY A 327 14.39 17.71 56.24
C GLY A 327 14.76 18.92 55.35
N GLN A 328 14.53 20.14 55.85
CA GLN A 328 14.93 21.48 55.33
C GLN A 328 16.40 21.88 55.79
N PRO A 329 16.92 23.14 55.64
CA PRO A 329 17.18 24.07 54.50
C PRO A 329 18.61 24.77 54.64
N PRO A 330 18.92 26.05 54.29
CA PRO A 330 18.82 26.88 53.04
C PRO A 330 20.13 27.63 52.60
N SER A 331 20.06 28.33 51.44
CA SER A 331 20.69 29.63 51.03
C SER A 331 22.21 29.75 50.80
N THR A 332 22.72 30.41 49.75
CA THR A 332 22.77 31.89 49.50
C THR A 332 23.30 32.16 48.07
N ASP A 333 22.61 32.95 47.24
CA ASP A 333 22.83 34.38 46.89
C ASP A 333 23.76 34.65 45.67
N ASN A 334 23.25 35.24 44.57
CA ASN A 334 23.24 36.70 44.38
C ASN A 334 22.90 37.19 42.96
N ASN A 335 22.17 38.32 42.95
CA ASN A 335 22.13 39.43 41.98
C ASN A 335 21.11 39.46 40.82
N LEU A 336 20.07 40.26 41.09
CA LEU A 336 19.12 41.01 40.26
C LEU A 336 19.47 42.53 40.38
N PRO A 337 18.76 43.55 39.81
CA PRO A 337 17.87 43.72 38.62
C PRO A 337 18.17 45.11 37.93
N PRO A 338 17.23 45.99 37.42
CA PRO A 338 15.83 45.88 36.90
C PRO A 338 15.60 46.61 35.53
N GLN A 339 14.62 46.27 34.66
CA GLN A 339 13.24 46.83 34.46
C GLN A 339 12.90 46.58 32.95
N GLY A 340 11.69 46.31 32.44
CA GLY A 340 10.35 46.20 33.01
C GLY A 340 9.33 45.77 31.92
N ASN A 341 8.19 45.25 32.41
CA ASN A 341 6.86 45.08 31.81
C ASN A 341 6.57 43.91 30.84
N ARG A 342 6.18 42.78 31.46
CA ARG A 342 5.23 41.78 30.96
C ARG A 342 3.88 42.00 31.66
N GLU A 343 2.79 41.92 30.91
CA GLU A 343 1.47 41.57 31.45
C GLU A 343 1.27 40.05 31.35
N GLU A 344 0.68 39.50 32.42
CA GLU A 344 0.48 38.08 32.70
C GLU A 344 -0.69 37.47 31.93
N GLY A 345 -0.46 36.27 31.41
CA GLY A 345 -1.49 35.30 31.04
C GLY A 345 -1.02 33.92 31.51
N THR A 346 -1.74 33.39 32.49
CA THR A 346 -1.51 32.16 33.26
C THR A 346 -1.12 30.93 32.41
N ARG A 347 0.01 30.30 32.76
CA ARG A 347 0.36 28.95 32.32
C ARG A 347 -0.24 27.92 33.29
N PRO A 348 -0.98 26.90 32.83
CA PRO A 348 -1.24 25.72 33.64
C PRO A 348 0.00 24.84 33.68
N ASP A 349 0.39 24.49 34.89
CA ASP A 349 1.32 23.42 35.22
C ASP A 349 0.74 22.07 34.76
N PHE A 350 1.40 21.40 33.82
CA PHE A 350 1.08 20.03 33.41
C PHE A 350 2.14 19.09 34.00
N SER A 351 1.99 18.79 35.29
CA SER A 351 2.45 17.54 35.87
C SER A 351 1.44 16.45 35.49
N GLY A 352 1.61 15.88 34.30
CA GLY A 352 0.83 14.76 33.81
C GLY A 352 1.73 13.80 33.05
N ASN A 353 1.99 12.64 33.64
CA ASN A 353 2.55 11.47 32.96
C ASN A 353 1.69 11.13 31.73
N GLY A 354 2.08 11.64 30.55
CA GLY A 354 1.60 11.15 29.27
C GLY A 354 2.44 9.93 28.85
N PRO A 355 1.86 8.90 28.21
CA PRO A 355 2.64 7.77 27.74
C PRO A 355 3.56 8.25 26.62
N MET A 356 4.88 8.22 26.86
CA MET A 356 5.87 8.42 25.80
C MET A 356 5.70 7.31 24.76
N GLY A 357 5.52 7.71 23.50
CA GLY A 357 5.37 6.81 22.37
C GLY A 357 6.65 6.04 22.10
N GLY A 358 6.65 4.77 22.47
CA GLY A 358 7.69 3.80 22.10
C GLY A 358 7.54 3.38 20.64
N SER A 359 8.65 3.43 19.91
CA SER A 359 8.82 3.07 18.51
C SER A 359 8.89 1.55 18.32
N GLY A 360 7.98 0.78 18.91
CA GLY A 360 8.01 -0.68 18.83
C GLY A 360 7.35 -1.23 17.57
N GLY A 361 8.11 -2.01 16.78
CA GLY A 361 7.63 -2.87 15.69
C GLY A 361 6.85 -4.11 16.14
N GLN A 362 6.07 -3.99 17.22
CA GLN A 362 4.83 -4.74 17.32
C GLN A 362 3.82 -3.84 16.64
N MET A 363 3.23 -4.24 15.50
CA MET A 363 2.13 -3.46 14.92
C MET A 363 0.99 -3.42 15.92
N ASN A 364 1.04 -2.44 16.81
CA ASN A 364 -0.01 -2.14 17.74
C ASN A 364 -1.24 -1.90 16.85
N PRO A 365 -2.41 -2.50 17.10
CA PRO A 365 -3.58 -2.32 16.25
C PRO A 365 -3.91 -0.83 15.97
N GLY A 366 -3.47 0.08 16.84
CA GLY A 366 -3.52 1.53 16.66
C GLY A 366 -2.60 2.12 15.57
N GLY A 367 -1.40 1.58 15.35
CA GLY A 367 -0.46 2.07 14.31
C GLY A 367 -0.91 1.73 12.88
N MET A 368 -1.47 0.54 12.68
CA MET A 368 -2.06 0.13 11.38
C MET A 368 -3.38 0.86 11.09
N GLN A 369 -4.19 1.10 12.12
CA GLN A 369 -5.39 1.94 12.01
C GLN A 369 -5.04 3.40 11.65
N ASN A 370 -3.87 3.89 12.06
CA ASN A 370 -3.43 5.25 11.73
C ASN A 370 -3.09 5.43 10.24
N SER A 371 -2.57 4.39 9.55
CA SER A 371 -2.16 4.46 8.14
C SER A 371 -3.21 3.99 7.15
N THR A 372 -4.16 3.16 7.57
CA THR A 372 -5.24 2.64 6.71
C THR A 372 -6.64 3.06 7.13
N GLY A 373 -6.81 3.74 8.28
CA GLY A 373 -8.10 4.14 8.82
C GLY A 373 -8.91 2.98 9.40
N ARG A 374 -9.99 3.31 10.13
CA ARG A 374 -10.91 2.33 10.74
C ARG A 374 -11.81 1.70 9.68
N ALA A 375 -11.90 0.37 9.66
CA ALA A 375 -12.81 -0.36 8.78
C ALA A 375 -14.28 0.09 8.96
N GLY A 376 -14.99 0.25 7.85
CA GLY A 376 -16.37 0.74 7.84
C GLY A 376 -16.74 1.40 6.51
N LEU A 377 -18.05 1.60 6.28
CA LEU A 377 -18.61 2.09 5.00
C LEU A 377 -17.94 3.36 4.46
N LEU A 378 -17.47 4.24 5.35
CA LEU A 378 -16.87 5.52 4.99
C LEU A 378 -15.33 5.49 4.92
N ARG A 379 -14.67 4.35 5.16
CA ARG A 379 -13.19 4.27 5.28
C ARG A 379 -12.47 4.86 4.07
N LEU A 380 -12.92 4.56 2.86
CA LEU A 380 -12.36 5.10 1.61
C LEU A 380 -12.61 6.62 1.44
N PHE A 381 -13.57 7.19 2.16
CA PHE A 381 -13.95 8.60 2.11
C PHE A 381 -13.42 9.40 3.31
N THR A 382 -12.69 8.76 4.21
CA THR A 382 -12.06 9.41 5.37
C THR A 382 -10.54 9.34 5.28
N GLN A 383 -9.83 10.26 5.94
CA GLN A 383 -8.38 10.16 6.05
C GLN A 383 -8.00 8.91 6.86
N PRO A 384 -6.88 8.24 6.55
CA PRO A 384 -5.84 8.59 5.55
C PRO A 384 -6.13 8.22 4.09
N LEU A 385 -7.20 7.47 3.80
CA LEU A 385 -7.40 6.89 2.46
C LEU A 385 -8.02 7.85 1.44
N ALA A 386 -8.79 8.83 1.91
CA ALA A 386 -9.56 9.74 1.06
C ALA A 386 -8.70 10.46 -0.01
N SER A 387 -7.49 10.84 0.37
CA SER A 387 -6.54 11.57 -0.48
C SER A 387 -5.77 10.71 -1.48
N GLN A 388 -5.88 9.38 -1.38
CA GLN A 388 -5.04 8.43 -2.12
C GLN A 388 -5.61 8.13 -3.51
N ALA A 389 -6.82 7.56 -3.56
CA ALA A 389 -7.48 7.10 -4.79
C ALA A 389 -8.92 7.61 -4.93
N SER A 390 -9.52 8.11 -3.85
CA SER A 390 -10.97 8.26 -3.75
C SER A 390 -11.54 9.53 -4.39
N TRP A 391 -10.70 10.44 -4.92
CA TRP A 391 -11.11 11.74 -5.46
C TRP A 391 -12.31 11.70 -6.40
N LEU A 392 -12.34 10.72 -7.32
CA LEU A 392 -13.44 10.53 -8.28
C LEU A 392 -14.32 9.32 -7.96
N LEU A 393 -14.08 8.64 -6.83
CA LEU A 393 -14.88 7.51 -6.40
C LEU A 393 -16.37 7.87 -6.19
N PRO A 394 -16.75 9.08 -5.67
CA PRO A 394 -18.16 9.49 -5.58
C PRO A 394 -18.91 9.49 -6.93
N LEU A 395 -18.20 9.64 -8.06
CA LEU A 395 -18.83 9.59 -9.39
C LEU A 395 -19.26 8.19 -9.79
N ALA A 396 -18.59 7.14 -9.28
CA ALA A 396 -18.82 5.77 -9.74
C ALA A 396 -20.25 5.26 -9.41
N PRO A 397 -20.77 5.34 -8.17
CA PRO A 397 -22.15 4.97 -7.87
C PRO A 397 -23.16 5.78 -8.67
N VAL A 398 -22.94 7.09 -8.81
CA VAL A 398 -23.84 7.97 -9.56
C VAL A 398 -23.85 7.60 -11.04
N THR A 399 -22.71 7.26 -11.61
CA THR A 399 -22.60 6.76 -12.99
C THR A 399 -23.39 5.48 -13.19
N LEU A 400 -23.31 4.54 -12.24
CA LEU A 400 -24.05 3.27 -12.29
C LEU A 400 -25.57 3.51 -12.21
N ILE A 401 -26.03 4.40 -11.32
CA ILE A 401 -27.44 4.76 -11.16
C ILE A 401 -27.95 5.48 -12.41
N LEU A 402 -27.21 6.50 -12.87
CA LEU A 402 -27.55 7.27 -14.07
C LEU A 402 -27.61 6.37 -15.29
N PHE A 403 -26.63 5.50 -15.46
CA PHE A 403 -26.63 4.56 -16.57
C PHE A 403 -27.80 3.59 -16.46
N SER A 404 -28.11 3.03 -15.29
CA SER A 404 -29.23 2.11 -15.14
C SER A 404 -30.58 2.73 -15.52
N PHE A 405 -30.77 4.02 -15.21
CA PHE A 405 -31.97 4.78 -15.55
C PHE A 405 -32.00 5.22 -17.03
N LEU A 406 -30.87 5.73 -17.54
CA LEU A 406 -30.78 6.35 -18.86
C LEU A 406 -30.49 5.33 -19.96
N ALA A 407 -29.66 4.32 -19.72
CA ALA A 407 -29.27 3.33 -20.73
C ALA A 407 -30.43 2.41 -21.15
N LYS A 408 -31.39 2.15 -20.25
CA LYS A 408 -32.65 1.47 -20.61
C LYS A 408 -33.51 2.31 -21.56
N ARG A 409 -33.46 3.64 -21.42
CA ARG A 409 -34.12 4.60 -22.33
C ARG A 409 -33.30 4.90 -23.57
N ALA A 410 -32.03 4.50 -23.55
CA ALA A 410 -31.02 4.80 -24.57
C ALA A 410 -30.96 3.85 -25.76
N SER A 411 -31.64 2.70 -25.67
CA SER A 411 -31.34 1.56 -26.55
C SER A 411 -29.85 1.22 -26.57
N ALA A 412 -29.16 1.36 -25.43
CA ALA A 412 -27.73 1.10 -25.34
C ALA A 412 -27.44 -0.35 -25.78
N GLN A 413 -26.53 -0.51 -26.74
CA GLN A 413 -26.19 -1.83 -27.26
C GLN A 413 -25.57 -2.69 -26.16
N ARG A 414 -25.72 -4.02 -26.29
CA ARG A 414 -25.21 -5.01 -25.34
C ARG A 414 -23.77 -4.78 -24.92
N GLU A 415 -22.90 -4.38 -25.84
CA GLU A 415 -21.48 -4.10 -25.59
C GLU A 415 -21.23 -2.98 -24.58
N HIS A 416 -22.04 -1.92 -24.58
CA HIS A 416 -21.90 -0.82 -23.62
C HIS A 416 -22.28 -1.26 -22.20
N TRP A 417 -23.34 -2.08 -22.08
CA TRP A 417 -23.72 -2.71 -20.81
C TRP A 417 -22.62 -3.62 -20.29
N LEU A 418 -22.05 -4.46 -21.16
CA LEU A 418 -20.92 -5.31 -20.80
C LEU A 418 -19.71 -4.49 -20.33
N GLY A 419 -19.41 -3.39 -21.02
CA GLY A 419 -18.34 -2.46 -20.64
C GLY A 419 -18.54 -1.88 -19.25
N LEU A 420 -19.75 -1.37 -18.97
CA LEU A 420 -20.09 -0.84 -17.64
C LEU A 420 -20.00 -1.91 -16.56
N PHE A 421 -20.63 -3.07 -16.77
CA PHE A 421 -20.63 -4.15 -15.80
C PHE A 421 -19.22 -4.67 -15.52
N PHE A 422 -18.37 -4.74 -16.54
CA PHE A 422 -16.97 -5.12 -16.39
C PHE A 422 -16.22 -4.17 -15.45
N TRP A 423 -16.26 -2.85 -15.71
CA TRP A 423 -15.56 -1.88 -14.88
C TRP A 423 -16.18 -1.71 -13.48
N ALA A 424 -17.50 -1.91 -13.36
CA ALA A 424 -18.17 -1.97 -12.06
C ALA A 424 -17.75 -3.21 -11.26
N ALA A 425 -17.69 -4.38 -11.90
CA ALA A 425 -17.25 -5.62 -11.29
C ALA A 425 -15.74 -5.64 -11.00
N TRP A 426 -14.96 -4.78 -11.66
CA TRP A 426 -13.58 -4.49 -11.28
C TRP A 426 -13.54 -3.66 -10.00
N LEU A 427 -14.27 -2.54 -9.96
CA LEU A 427 -14.16 -1.57 -8.88
C LEU A 427 -14.85 -2.01 -7.57
N LEU A 428 -16.09 -2.47 -7.64
CA LEU A 428 -16.94 -2.65 -6.45
C LEU A 428 -16.44 -3.73 -5.49
N PRO A 429 -16.02 -4.93 -5.95
CA PRO A 429 -15.47 -5.94 -5.03
C PRO A 429 -14.19 -5.46 -4.35
N MET A 430 -13.31 -4.78 -5.09
CA MET A 430 -12.07 -4.22 -4.55
C MET A 430 -12.34 -3.10 -3.55
N ALA A 431 -13.24 -2.17 -3.88
CA ALA A 431 -13.66 -1.11 -2.98
C ALA A 431 -14.29 -1.70 -1.70
N GLY A 432 -15.13 -2.73 -1.84
CA GLY A 432 -15.69 -3.48 -0.72
C GLY A 432 -14.60 -4.10 0.17
N TYR A 433 -13.62 -4.77 -0.42
CA TYR A 433 -12.47 -5.31 0.30
C TYR A 433 -11.75 -4.22 1.11
N PHE A 434 -11.29 -3.13 0.48
CA PHE A 434 -10.56 -2.09 1.21
C PHE A 434 -11.41 -1.32 2.22
N THR A 435 -12.73 -1.32 2.06
CA THR A 435 -13.70 -0.73 3.01
C THR A 435 -13.82 -1.57 4.29
N PHE A 436 -13.93 -2.89 4.15
CA PHE A 436 -14.32 -3.79 5.25
C PHE A 436 -13.19 -4.65 5.80
N THR A 437 -12.08 -4.81 5.07
CA THR A 437 -10.99 -5.68 5.49
C THR A 437 -10.39 -5.18 6.79
N THR A 438 -10.23 -6.08 7.75
CA THR A 438 -9.69 -5.74 9.06
C THR A 438 -8.21 -6.08 9.16
N GLY A 439 -7.73 -7.14 8.51
CA GLY A 439 -6.35 -7.59 8.61
C GLY A 439 -5.30 -6.69 7.97
N LEU A 440 -4.08 -7.20 7.84
CA LEU A 440 -2.90 -6.44 7.40
C LEU A 440 -2.93 -6.14 5.88
N TRP A 441 -2.89 -4.86 5.52
CA TRP A 441 -2.72 -4.39 4.14
C TRP A 441 -2.22 -2.94 4.12
N HIS A 442 -1.65 -2.48 3.01
CA HIS A 442 -1.05 -1.14 2.94
C HIS A 442 -1.75 -0.23 1.93
N THR A 443 -1.68 1.08 2.17
CA THR A 443 -2.35 2.12 1.39
C THR A 443 -2.06 2.07 -0.11
N TYR A 444 -0.83 1.71 -0.49
CA TYR A 444 -0.44 1.58 -1.90
C TYR A 444 -1.20 0.48 -2.66
N TYR A 445 -1.83 -0.48 -1.99
CA TYR A 445 -2.70 -1.46 -2.65
C TYR A 445 -3.95 -0.84 -3.30
N LEU A 446 -4.33 0.39 -2.90
CA LEU A 446 -5.43 1.14 -3.52
C LEU A 446 -5.22 1.46 -5.00
N ILE A 447 -3.99 1.31 -5.52
CA ILE A 447 -3.70 1.39 -6.95
C ILE A 447 -4.63 0.50 -7.79
N MET A 448 -5.08 -0.63 -7.24
CA MET A 448 -6.02 -1.57 -7.87
C MET A 448 -7.37 -0.94 -8.25
N LEU A 449 -7.79 0.11 -7.52
CA LEU A 449 -9.03 0.85 -7.80
C LEU A 449 -8.90 1.79 -9.01
N GLY A 450 -7.67 2.22 -9.33
CA GLY A 450 -7.37 3.24 -10.34
C GLY A 450 -8.03 2.98 -11.69
N PRO A 451 -7.82 1.82 -12.34
CA PRO A 451 -8.43 1.52 -13.64
C PRO A 451 -9.96 1.58 -13.64
N GLY A 452 -10.60 1.05 -12.59
CA GLY A 452 -12.06 1.05 -12.46
C GLY A 452 -12.63 2.47 -12.30
N ILE A 453 -12.03 3.28 -11.43
CA ILE A 453 -12.42 4.69 -11.23
C ILE A 453 -12.24 5.48 -12.54
N ALA A 454 -11.10 5.31 -13.20
CA ALA A 454 -10.76 5.98 -14.45
C ALA A 454 -11.73 5.62 -15.58
N ALA A 455 -11.96 4.32 -15.81
CA ALA A 455 -12.87 3.86 -16.85
C ALA A 455 -14.31 4.33 -16.60
N LEU A 456 -14.81 4.21 -15.37
CA LEU A 456 -16.16 4.65 -15.03
C LEU A 456 -16.32 6.16 -15.20
N SER A 457 -15.31 6.96 -14.86
CA SER A 457 -15.31 8.42 -15.09
C SER A 457 -15.44 8.76 -16.59
N GLY A 458 -14.70 8.04 -17.45
CA GLY A 458 -14.85 8.16 -18.91
C GLY A 458 -16.25 7.75 -19.39
N ILE A 459 -16.80 6.66 -18.86
CA ILE A 459 -18.15 6.17 -19.19
C ILE A 459 -19.24 7.17 -18.76
N SER A 460 -19.04 7.91 -17.67
CA SER A 460 -19.96 9.01 -17.27
C SER A 460 -20.03 10.08 -18.37
N VAL A 461 -18.88 10.47 -18.93
CA VAL A 461 -18.81 11.44 -20.04
C VAL A 461 -19.46 10.88 -21.29
N TRP A 462 -19.21 9.61 -21.62
CA TRP A 462 -19.88 8.93 -22.74
C TRP A 462 -21.40 8.98 -22.63
N LEU A 463 -21.93 8.63 -21.45
CA LEU A 463 -23.37 8.57 -21.20
C LEU A 463 -24.00 9.94 -21.47
N MET A 464 -23.32 11.00 -21.03
CA MET A 464 -23.77 12.34 -21.35
C MET A 464 -23.74 12.57 -22.85
N LEU A 465 -22.62 12.39 -23.55
CA LEU A 465 -22.55 12.65 -24.99
C LEU A 465 -23.62 11.92 -25.84
N LYS A 466 -24.21 10.82 -25.36
CA LYS A 466 -25.28 10.09 -26.05
C LYS A 466 -26.71 10.59 -25.82
N LEU A 467 -26.99 11.39 -24.80
CA LEU A 467 -28.34 11.95 -24.63
C LEU A 467 -28.65 12.98 -25.74
N LYS A 468 -29.93 13.15 -26.07
CA LYS A 468 -30.40 14.20 -27.00
C LYS A 468 -29.83 15.59 -26.66
N ASP A 469 -29.80 16.46 -27.66
CA ASP A 469 -29.42 17.87 -27.51
C ASP A 469 -30.65 18.76 -27.80
N PRO A 470 -31.09 19.60 -26.84
CA PRO A 470 -30.57 19.75 -25.48
C PRO A 470 -30.82 18.51 -24.60
N ALA A 471 -29.87 18.24 -23.68
CA ALA A 471 -29.98 17.14 -22.73
C ALA A 471 -31.22 17.30 -21.83
N PRO A 472 -31.89 16.19 -21.44
CA PRO A 472 -33.01 16.25 -20.51
C PRO A 472 -32.61 16.94 -19.20
N THR A 473 -33.46 17.83 -18.69
CA THR A 473 -33.20 18.61 -17.47
C THR A 473 -32.84 17.71 -16.29
N THR A 474 -33.51 16.58 -16.14
CA THR A 474 -33.20 15.58 -15.10
C THR A 474 -31.75 15.07 -15.18
N ALA A 475 -31.24 14.82 -16.38
CA ALA A 475 -29.86 14.36 -16.56
C ALA A 475 -28.84 15.49 -16.28
N LYS A 476 -29.17 16.73 -16.64
CA LYS A 476 -28.35 17.90 -16.30
C LYS A 476 -28.28 18.10 -14.78
N ILE A 477 -29.43 18.06 -14.09
CA ILE A 477 -29.51 18.17 -12.63
C ILE A 477 -28.68 17.09 -11.95
N LEU A 478 -28.86 15.83 -12.34
CA LEU A 478 -28.14 14.72 -11.71
C LEU A 478 -26.62 14.83 -11.92
N LEU A 479 -26.16 15.26 -13.09
CA LEU A 479 -24.73 15.46 -13.34
C LEU A 479 -24.17 16.65 -12.53
N THR A 480 -24.94 17.74 -12.43
CA THR A 480 -24.60 18.89 -11.57
C THR A 480 -24.49 18.44 -10.10
N LEU A 481 -25.48 17.70 -9.58
CA LEU A 481 -25.44 17.19 -8.21
C LEU A 481 -24.26 16.22 -8.00
N SER A 482 -24.00 15.32 -8.95
CA SER A 482 -22.89 14.36 -8.88
C SER A 482 -21.53 15.04 -8.85
N SER A 483 -21.31 16.01 -9.75
CA SER A 483 -20.06 16.77 -9.81
C SER A 483 -19.92 17.68 -8.58
N GLY A 484 -21.00 18.30 -8.11
CA GLY A 484 -21.03 19.07 -6.87
C GLY A 484 -20.68 18.24 -5.64
N LEU A 485 -21.22 17.02 -5.52
CA LEU A 485 -20.86 16.08 -4.45
C LEU A 485 -19.38 15.71 -4.50
N THR A 486 -18.83 15.50 -5.70
CA THR A 486 -17.42 15.18 -5.88
C THR A 486 -16.51 16.36 -5.51
N ILE A 487 -16.93 17.59 -5.84
CA ILE A 487 -16.23 18.81 -5.44
C ILE A 487 -16.31 19.03 -3.93
N ALA A 488 -17.48 18.84 -3.32
CA ALA A 488 -17.65 18.92 -1.87
C ALA A 488 -16.77 17.88 -1.14
N PHE A 489 -16.68 16.66 -1.68
CA PHE A 489 -15.76 15.64 -1.17
C PHE A 489 -14.29 16.07 -1.32
N ALA A 490 -13.90 16.58 -2.50
CA ALA A 490 -12.55 17.10 -2.71
C ALA A 490 -12.22 18.26 -1.74
N MET A 491 -13.16 19.17 -1.49
CA MET A 491 -13.00 20.22 -0.47
C MET A 491 -12.80 19.64 0.91
N PHE A 492 -13.60 18.65 1.33
CA PHE A 492 -13.45 17.98 2.63
C PHE A 492 -12.04 17.41 2.80
N VAL A 493 -11.51 16.75 1.77
CA VAL A 493 -10.13 16.24 1.77
C VAL A 493 -9.12 17.38 1.86
N ILE A 494 -9.26 18.44 1.06
CA ILE A 494 -8.34 19.58 1.03
C ILE A 494 -8.35 20.35 2.36
N LEU A 495 -9.51 20.51 3.00
CA LEU A 495 -9.63 21.23 4.27
C LEU A 495 -8.93 20.50 5.44
N SER A 496 -8.75 19.17 5.30
CA SER A 496 -7.93 18.38 6.22
C SER A 496 -6.42 18.47 5.97
N ALA A 497 -5.99 19.15 4.90
CA ALA A 497 -4.59 19.31 4.52
C ALA A 497 -3.93 20.54 5.18
N SER A 498 -2.64 20.77 4.86
CA SER A 498 -1.87 21.93 5.33
C SER A 498 -2.53 23.28 4.97
N ALA A 499 -2.28 24.32 5.77
CA ALA A 499 -2.89 25.64 5.60
C ALA A 499 -2.68 26.24 4.19
N SER A 500 -1.52 26.01 3.58
CA SER A 500 -1.19 26.43 2.21
C SER A 500 -2.14 25.87 1.15
N LEU A 501 -2.61 24.63 1.32
CA LEU A 501 -3.50 23.96 0.37
C LEU A 501 -4.97 24.33 0.57
N LYS A 502 -5.35 24.87 1.74
CA LYS A 502 -6.74 25.24 2.04
C LYS A 502 -7.29 26.30 1.09
N THR A 503 -6.44 27.14 0.49
CA THR A 503 -6.85 28.11 -0.54
C THR A 503 -7.54 27.42 -1.73
N LEU A 504 -7.08 26.23 -2.12
CA LEU A 504 -7.66 25.44 -3.20
C LEU A 504 -9.10 25.01 -2.89
N ALA A 505 -9.44 24.78 -1.61
CA ALA A 505 -10.80 24.43 -1.21
C ALA A 505 -11.82 25.54 -1.50
N TYR A 506 -11.38 26.81 -1.60
CA TYR A 506 -12.25 27.93 -1.95
C TYR A 506 -12.30 28.20 -3.46
N VAL A 507 -11.21 27.93 -4.19
CA VAL A 507 -11.14 28.12 -5.64
C VAL A 507 -11.90 27.03 -6.40
N LEU A 508 -11.82 25.77 -5.94
CA LEU A 508 -12.40 24.62 -6.62
C LEU A 508 -13.93 24.71 -6.81
N PRO A 509 -14.73 25.14 -5.82
CA PRO A 509 -16.18 25.35 -5.99
C PRO A 509 -16.51 26.47 -6.95
N ALA A 510 -15.74 27.56 -6.95
CA ALA A 510 -15.93 28.66 -7.89
C ALA A 510 -15.70 28.19 -9.35
N LEU A 511 -14.62 27.43 -9.59
CA LEU A 511 -14.38 26.81 -10.90
C LEU A 511 -15.50 25.85 -11.30
N TRP A 512 -16.01 25.08 -10.34
CA TRP A 512 -17.12 24.15 -10.59
C TRP A 512 -18.43 24.87 -10.91
N LEU A 513 -18.74 25.96 -10.20
CA LEU A 513 -19.91 26.80 -10.48
C LEU A 513 -19.82 27.37 -11.89
N VAL A 514 -18.67 27.92 -12.29
CA VAL A 514 -18.46 28.44 -13.65
C VAL A 514 -18.60 27.34 -14.69
N ALA A 515 -17.95 26.19 -14.50
CA ALA A 515 -18.03 25.05 -15.42
C ALA A 515 -19.47 24.52 -15.55
N THR A 516 -20.22 24.50 -14.44
CA THR A 516 -21.62 24.10 -14.40
C THR A 516 -22.49 25.12 -15.12
N LEU A 517 -22.31 26.42 -14.89
CA LEU A 517 -23.04 27.45 -15.63
C LEU A 517 -22.77 27.34 -17.13
N LEU A 518 -21.52 27.14 -17.55
CA LEU A 518 -21.22 26.85 -18.95
C LEU A 518 -21.93 25.58 -19.44
N PHE A 519 -22.01 24.53 -18.63
CA PHE A 519 -22.75 23.30 -18.96
C PHE A 519 -24.24 23.50 -19.19
N TRP A 520 -24.85 24.46 -18.52
CA TRP A 520 -26.26 24.77 -18.72
C TRP A 520 -26.50 25.64 -19.97
N TRP A 521 -25.50 26.41 -20.44
CA TRP A 521 -25.67 27.49 -21.42
C TRP A 521 -24.88 27.31 -22.75
N ARG A 522 -23.86 26.46 -22.79
CA ARG A 522 -22.94 26.25 -23.93
C ARG A 522 -23.11 24.87 -24.57
N PRO A 523 -22.57 24.65 -25.78
CA PRO A 523 -22.48 23.34 -26.39
C PRO A 523 -21.88 22.29 -25.45
N ARG A 524 -22.58 21.16 -25.37
CA ARG A 524 -22.40 20.10 -24.38
C ARG A 524 -20.97 19.56 -24.27
N GLN A 525 -20.26 19.44 -25.38
CA GLN A 525 -18.91 18.85 -25.42
C GLN A 525 -17.88 19.70 -24.64
N TRP A 526 -17.89 21.02 -24.84
CA TRP A 526 -16.95 21.94 -24.21
C TRP A 526 -17.21 22.09 -22.71
N SER A 527 -18.48 22.01 -22.32
CA SER A 527 -18.85 22.09 -20.92
C SER A 527 -18.62 20.81 -20.14
N LEU A 528 -18.83 19.64 -20.75
CA LEU A 528 -18.40 18.36 -20.14
C LEU A 528 -16.88 18.31 -19.96
N LEU A 529 -16.12 18.83 -20.92
CA LEU A 529 -14.68 18.99 -20.79
C LEU A 529 -14.34 19.92 -19.62
N ALA A 530 -14.97 21.09 -19.53
CA ALA A 530 -14.75 22.04 -18.42
C ALA A 530 -15.03 21.40 -17.05
N VAL A 531 -16.17 20.71 -16.88
CA VAL A 531 -16.51 20.01 -15.63
C VAL A 531 -15.48 18.91 -15.33
N SER A 532 -15.08 18.12 -16.32
CA SER A 532 -14.09 17.05 -16.13
C SER A 532 -12.73 17.60 -15.71
N LEU A 533 -12.27 18.68 -16.34
CA LEU A 533 -11.02 19.36 -15.98
C LEU A 533 -11.09 19.94 -14.56
N THR A 534 -12.21 20.56 -14.17
CA THR A 534 -12.38 21.06 -12.80
C THR A 534 -12.32 19.94 -11.77
N LEU A 535 -12.97 18.81 -12.02
CA LEU A 535 -12.94 17.65 -11.12
C LEU A 535 -11.52 17.04 -10.99
N LEU A 536 -10.67 17.25 -11.98
CA LEU A 536 -9.29 16.76 -11.99
C LEU A 536 -8.29 17.71 -11.32
N VAL A 537 -8.64 18.97 -11.04
CA VAL A 537 -7.72 19.94 -10.41
C VAL A 537 -7.17 19.41 -9.09
N ALA A 538 -8.02 18.88 -8.21
CA ALA A 538 -7.61 18.37 -6.92
C ALA A 538 -6.70 17.12 -7.01
N PRO A 539 -7.10 16.01 -7.68
CA PRO A 539 -6.21 14.85 -7.82
C PRO A 539 -4.94 15.18 -8.62
N MET A 540 -4.98 16.06 -9.63
CA MET A 540 -3.77 16.52 -10.32
C MET A 540 -2.82 17.27 -9.38
N THR A 541 -3.35 18.13 -8.51
CA THR A 541 -2.54 18.87 -7.54
C THR A 541 -1.85 17.88 -6.59
N TRP A 542 -2.58 16.88 -6.08
CA TRP A 542 -2.00 15.81 -5.26
C TRP A 542 -0.94 15.01 -6.03
N ALA A 543 -1.24 14.59 -7.26
CA ALA A 543 -0.31 13.88 -8.14
C ALA A 543 1.02 14.64 -8.35
N ILE A 544 0.94 15.95 -8.59
CA ILE A 544 2.12 16.82 -8.72
C ILE A 544 2.87 16.89 -7.39
N LEU A 545 2.17 17.10 -6.26
CA LEU A 545 2.81 17.16 -4.94
C LEU A 545 3.48 15.84 -4.56
N THR A 546 2.88 14.69 -4.91
CA THR A 546 3.49 13.37 -4.76
C THR A 546 4.75 13.24 -5.61
N THR A 547 4.70 13.68 -6.87
CA THR A 547 5.85 13.64 -7.81
C THR A 547 7.01 14.51 -7.33
N LEU A 548 6.70 15.70 -6.79
CA LEU A 548 7.66 16.69 -6.35
C LEU A 548 8.08 16.53 -4.89
N ASN A 549 7.59 15.51 -4.18
CA ASN A 549 7.95 15.29 -2.78
C ASN A 549 9.44 14.88 -2.69
N PRO A 550 10.31 15.68 -2.04
CA PRO A 550 11.73 15.33 -1.90
C PRO A 550 11.97 14.20 -0.90
N ASN A 551 11.03 13.96 0.03
CA ASN A 551 11.15 12.98 1.11
C ASN A 551 9.89 12.10 1.17
N PRO A 552 9.62 11.28 0.15
CA PRO A 552 8.51 10.33 0.22
C PRO A 552 8.80 9.22 1.24
N ASP A 553 7.75 8.62 1.77
CA ASP A 553 7.87 7.32 2.46
C ASP A 553 8.15 6.26 1.41
N THR A 554 9.34 5.67 1.48
CA THR A 554 9.80 4.67 0.52
C THR A 554 9.43 3.24 0.91
N ASN A 555 9.08 2.99 2.17
CA ASN A 555 8.66 1.68 2.65
C ASN A 555 7.15 1.48 2.43
N LEU A 556 6.37 2.53 2.68
CA LEU A 556 4.92 2.56 2.55
C LEU A 556 4.50 3.74 1.64
N PRO A 557 4.67 3.60 0.30
CA PRO A 557 4.33 4.67 -0.64
C PRO A 557 2.91 5.19 -0.44
N SER A 558 2.78 6.50 -0.35
CA SER A 558 1.50 7.18 -0.22
C SER A 558 1.51 8.50 -0.98
N ALA A 559 0.32 8.97 -1.33
CA ALA A 559 0.14 10.20 -2.08
C ALA A 559 -0.13 11.42 -1.18
N GLU A 560 0.03 11.30 0.14
CA GLU A 560 -0.18 12.44 1.05
C GLU A 560 0.92 13.51 0.87
N PRO A 561 0.55 14.80 0.75
CA PRO A 561 1.53 15.87 0.67
C PRO A 561 2.41 15.93 1.92
N ALA A 562 3.72 16.11 1.75
CA ALA A 562 4.68 16.15 2.85
C ALA A 562 4.27 17.10 3.98
N ALA A 563 3.80 18.31 3.65
CA ALA A 563 3.34 19.30 4.64
C ALA A 563 2.12 18.82 5.45
N THR A 564 1.26 17.98 4.88
CA THR A 564 0.10 17.39 5.57
C THR A 564 0.54 16.27 6.50
N LEU A 565 1.49 15.44 6.07
CA LEU A 565 2.12 14.45 6.94
C LEU A 565 2.78 15.14 8.15
N SER A 566 3.50 16.25 7.93
CA SER A 566 4.15 17.02 9.01
C SER A 566 3.12 17.60 9.97
N ALA A 567 2.07 18.24 9.44
CA ALA A 567 1.06 18.93 10.24
C ALA A 567 0.16 17.98 11.05
N THR A 568 -0.02 16.74 10.58
CA THR A 568 -0.85 15.74 11.26
C THR A 568 -0.07 14.84 12.21
N GLY A 569 1.25 15.08 12.38
CA GLY A 569 2.13 14.19 13.14
C GLY A 569 2.23 12.78 12.56
N ARG A 570 1.83 12.62 11.29
CA ARG A 570 1.88 11.36 10.53
C ARG A 570 3.17 11.18 9.75
N LEU A 571 3.98 12.24 9.64
CA LEU A 571 5.41 12.04 9.64
C LEU A 571 5.74 11.41 10.98
N SER A 572 5.87 10.08 11.01
CA SER A 572 6.89 9.53 11.87
C SER A 572 8.15 10.31 11.52
N GLY A 573 8.66 11.12 12.45
CA GLY A 573 9.91 11.87 12.30
C GLY A 573 11.10 10.96 11.97
N ASN A 574 10.88 9.65 12.02
CA ASN A 574 11.70 8.65 11.39
C ASN A 574 10.96 8.15 10.13
N ASN A 575 11.19 8.79 8.98
CA ASN A 575 11.73 7.97 7.90
C ASN A 575 12.99 7.43 8.57
N PRO A 576 13.10 6.14 8.94
CA PRO A 576 14.42 5.64 9.16
C PRO A 576 15.04 5.78 7.77
N SER A 577 15.68 6.91 7.53
CA SER A 577 16.93 6.87 6.83
C SER A 577 17.72 5.94 7.74
N THR A 578 17.62 4.65 7.44
CA THR A 578 18.53 3.61 7.85
C THR A 578 19.84 3.88 7.11
N THR A 579 20.31 5.14 7.17
CA THR A 579 21.72 5.46 7.04
C THR A 579 22.43 4.46 7.91
N VAL A 580 23.20 3.63 7.21
CA VAL A 580 24.06 2.65 7.82
C VAL A 580 24.90 3.39 8.84
N ASP A 581 24.95 2.86 10.06
CA ASP A 581 25.89 3.34 11.05
C ASP A 581 27.29 3.05 10.50
N THR A 582 27.98 4.11 10.08
CA THR A 582 29.29 3.98 9.40
C THR A 582 30.33 3.43 10.34
N THR A 583 30.29 3.79 11.63
CA THR A 583 31.22 3.29 12.65
C THR A 583 31.02 1.80 12.85
N LEU A 584 29.77 1.35 13.01
CA LEU A 584 29.46 -0.08 13.10
C LEU A 584 29.83 -0.81 11.81
N LEU A 585 29.53 -0.25 10.64
CA LEU A 585 29.88 -0.88 9.37
C LEU A 585 31.39 -1.05 9.20
N GLU A 586 32.19 -0.01 9.46
CA GLU A 586 33.65 -0.05 9.36
C GLU A 586 34.22 -1.11 10.30
N TYR A 587 33.77 -1.12 11.57
CA TYR A 587 34.15 -2.14 12.53
C TYR A 587 33.82 -3.56 12.04
N LEU A 588 32.60 -3.78 11.52
CA LEU A 588 32.20 -5.09 11.01
C LEU A 588 33.06 -5.50 9.81
N LEU A 589 33.35 -4.58 8.87
CA LEU A 589 34.17 -4.87 7.70
C LEU A 589 35.62 -5.26 8.07
N GLU A 590 36.20 -4.60 9.06
CA GLU A 590 37.54 -4.92 9.56
C GLU A 590 37.58 -6.29 10.26
N ASN A 591 36.53 -6.62 11.01
CA ASN A 591 36.54 -7.76 11.93
C ASN A 591 35.85 -9.02 11.42
N THR A 592 35.36 -9.02 10.17
CA THR A 592 34.63 -10.17 9.58
C THR A 592 35.13 -10.63 8.22
N GLN A 593 36.39 -10.33 7.86
CA GLN A 593 36.95 -10.67 6.54
C GLN A 593 36.89 -12.18 6.23
N GLU A 594 37.07 -13.02 7.26
CA GLU A 594 37.05 -14.48 7.15
C GLU A 594 35.67 -15.11 7.40
N ASN A 595 34.67 -14.31 7.82
CA ASN A 595 33.33 -14.81 8.11
C ASN A 595 32.43 -14.76 6.87
N GLN A 596 31.53 -15.73 6.74
CA GLN A 596 30.53 -15.74 5.66
C GLN A 596 29.58 -14.54 5.79
N TYR A 597 29.04 -14.34 7.00
CA TYR A 597 28.10 -13.26 7.29
C TYR A 597 28.82 -12.08 7.92
N LEU A 598 28.45 -10.87 7.48
CA LEU A 598 28.91 -9.62 8.09
C LEU A 598 28.38 -9.49 9.52
N LEU A 599 27.16 -9.95 9.76
CA LEU A 599 26.36 -9.69 10.96
C LEU A 599 25.12 -10.59 10.96
N ALA A 600 24.61 -10.95 12.14
CA ALA A 600 23.26 -11.50 12.33
C ALA A 600 22.33 -10.51 13.04
N THR A 601 21.11 -10.32 12.53
CA THR A 601 20.10 -9.39 13.08
C THR A 601 18.74 -10.09 13.28
N GLN A 602 17.89 -9.50 14.13
CA GLN A 602 16.55 -10.03 14.37
C GLN A 602 15.67 -9.87 13.13
N SER A 603 15.72 -8.71 12.47
CA SER A 603 14.80 -8.40 11.36
C SER A 603 15.50 -7.92 10.10
N SER A 604 14.78 -8.03 8.99
CA SER A 604 15.18 -7.47 7.69
C SER A 604 15.35 -5.95 7.69
N HIS A 605 14.60 -5.24 8.55
CA HIS A 605 14.72 -3.78 8.68
C HIS A 605 16.09 -3.36 9.21
N GLU A 606 16.69 -4.17 10.08
CA GLU A 606 18.04 -3.94 10.60
C GLU A 606 19.12 -4.38 9.59
N ALA A 607 18.86 -5.45 8.82
CA ALA A 607 19.84 -6.03 7.89
C ALA A 607 19.96 -5.30 6.53
N SER A 608 18.83 -4.83 5.97
CA SER A 608 18.77 -4.27 4.61
C SER A 608 19.83 -3.21 4.33
N PRO A 609 20.09 -2.25 5.24
CA PRO A 609 21.07 -1.18 5.02
C PRO A 609 22.49 -1.71 4.81
N TYR A 610 22.91 -2.69 5.63
CA TYR A 610 24.24 -3.30 5.56
C TYR A 610 24.39 -4.15 4.29
N ILE A 611 23.36 -4.88 3.88
CA ILE A 611 23.33 -5.61 2.60
C ILE A 611 23.47 -4.63 1.43
N LEU A 612 22.71 -3.53 1.44
CA LEU A 612 22.74 -2.52 0.38
C LEU A 612 24.06 -1.76 0.32
N ALA A 613 24.72 -1.50 1.45
CA ALA A 613 26.03 -0.87 1.47
C ALA A 613 27.15 -1.81 1.00
N THR A 614 27.15 -3.08 1.42
CA THR A 614 28.32 -3.96 1.24
C THR A 614 28.13 -5.02 0.17
N GLY A 615 26.89 -5.46 -0.07
CA GLY A 615 26.61 -6.66 -0.86
C GLY A 615 27.00 -7.96 -0.15
N ARG A 616 27.40 -7.91 1.13
CA ARG A 616 27.73 -9.10 1.93
C ARG A 616 26.48 -9.72 2.56
N PRO A 617 26.50 -11.03 2.84
CA PRO A 617 25.44 -11.72 3.59
C PRO A 617 25.23 -11.10 4.97
N VAL A 618 23.97 -10.92 5.36
CA VAL A 618 23.55 -10.50 6.71
C VAL A 618 22.42 -11.41 7.14
N LEU A 619 22.66 -12.24 8.15
CA LEU A 619 21.73 -13.27 8.56
C LEU A 619 20.54 -12.66 9.32
N THR A 620 19.33 -12.82 8.82
CA THR A 620 18.11 -12.38 9.52
C THR A 620 17.40 -13.57 10.14
N PHE A 621 17.64 -13.82 11.43
CA PHE A 621 17.13 -15.01 12.10
C PHE A 621 15.62 -14.93 12.45
N GLY A 622 15.05 -13.72 12.47
CA GLY A 622 13.62 -13.48 12.68
C GLY A 622 12.83 -13.08 11.41
N GLY A 623 13.44 -13.15 10.23
CA GLY A 623 12.78 -12.82 8.95
C GLY A 623 12.37 -11.35 8.79
N PHE A 624 11.21 -11.08 8.17
CA PHE A 624 10.80 -9.71 7.83
C PHE A 624 10.53 -8.87 9.08
N THR A 625 9.64 -9.36 9.95
CA THR A 625 9.15 -8.66 11.16
C THR A 625 9.94 -8.96 12.43
N GLY A 626 10.89 -9.89 12.36
CA GLY A 626 11.58 -10.41 13.55
C GLY A 626 10.82 -11.52 14.28
N GLN A 627 9.79 -12.11 13.68
CA GLN A 627 8.92 -13.13 14.31
C GLN A 627 8.98 -14.50 13.61
N ASP A 628 9.68 -14.60 12.48
CA ASP A 628 9.81 -15.86 11.75
C ASP A 628 10.88 -16.74 12.43
N ASN A 629 10.70 -18.06 12.40
CA ASN A 629 11.71 -18.99 12.91
C ASN A 629 12.67 -19.41 11.79
N VAL A 630 13.46 -18.45 11.27
CA VAL A 630 14.39 -18.71 10.15
C VAL A 630 15.49 -19.67 10.59
N ILE A 631 16.05 -19.43 11.78
CA ILE A 631 16.94 -20.35 12.48
C ILE A 631 16.63 -20.36 13.98
N ASP A 632 17.06 -21.40 14.68
CA ASP A 632 17.02 -21.47 16.14
C ASP A 632 18.39 -21.17 16.80
N ALA A 633 18.43 -21.26 18.14
CA ALA A 633 19.62 -20.98 18.93
C ALA A 633 20.76 -21.98 18.70
N ASP A 634 20.45 -23.25 18.46
CA ASP A 634 21.45 -24.29 18.24
C ASP A 634 22.09 -24.11 16.87
N GLN A 635 21.27 -23.80 15.85
CA GLN A 635 21.75 -23.44 14.52
C GLN A 635 22.61 -22.17 14.54
N LEU A 636 22.25 -21.14 15.32
CA LEU A 636 23.11 -19.97 15.50
C LEU A 636 24.44 -20.36 16.15
N ALA A 637 24.42 -21.21 17.18
CA ALA A 637 25.63 -21.69 17.84
C ALA A 637 26.55 -22.43 16.86
N ASP A 638 25.99 -23.28 15.97
CA ASP A 638 26.76 -23.99 14.94
C ASP A 638 27.37 -23.03 13.90
N LEU A 639 26.64 -21.99 13.51
CA LEU A 639 27.17 -20.95 12.62
C LEU A 639 28.30 -20.16 13.26
N VAL A 640 28.24 -19.91 14.57
CA VAL A 640 29.32 -19.28 15.34
C VAL A 640 30.52 -20.21 15.48
N ASN A 641 30.30 -21.47 15.87
CA ASN A 641 31.35 -22.46 16.05
C ASN A 641 32.09 -22.79 14.74
N SER A 642 31.39 -22.76 13.62
CA SER A 642 31.98 -22.95 12.28
C SER A 642 32.64 -21.68 11.72
N GLY A 643 32.65 -20.57 12.46
CA GLY A 643 33.24 -19.30 12.03
C GLY A 643 32.46 -18.59 10.92
N LYS A 644 31.21 -19.00 10.62
CA LYS A 644 30.38 -18.35 9.60
C LYS A 644 29.78 -17.04 10.09
N VAL A 645 29.42 -16.96 11.36
CA VAL A 645 28.87 -15.77 12.03
C VAL A 645 29.75 -15.45 13.24
N ARG A 646 30.02 -14.17 13.46
CA ARG A 646 30.74 -13.70 14.67
C ARG A 646 29.92 -12.73 15.47
N PHE A 647 29.36 -11.72 14.80
CA PHE A 647 28.64 -10.64 15.45
C PHE A 647 27.13 -10.79 15.35
N VAL A 648 26.45 -10.53 16.46
CA VAL A 648 24.98 -10.49 16.55
C VAL A 648 24.56 -9.11 17.07
N LEU A 649 23.69 -8.43 16.33
CA LEU A 649 23.09 -7.16 16.74
C LEU A 649 21.68 -7.43 17.30
N GLN A 650 21.46 -7.08 18.56
CA GLN A 650 20.14 -7.17 19.20
C GLN A 650 19.60 -5.78 19.50
N SER A 651 18.39 -5.46 19.05
CA SER A 651 17.73 -4.21 19.42
C SER A 651 17.17 -4.27 20.85
N SER A 652 17.19 -3.14 21.55
CA SER A 652 16.69 -3.00 22.93
C SER A 652 15.17 -3.16 23.05
N GLU A 653 14.43 -3.20 21.93
CA GLU A 653 12.98 -3.02 21.86
C GLU A 653 12.17 -4.32 21.68
N THR A 654 12.80 -5.50 21.70
CA THR A 654 12.06 -6.77 21.71
C THR A 654 12.36 -7.60 22.95
N SER A 655 11.49 -7.43 23.95
CA SER A 655 11.38 -8.25 25.17
C SER A 655 10.73 -9.62 24.92
N SER A 656 10.83 -10.17 23.71
CA SER A 656 10.52 -11.59 23.53
C SER A 656 11.74 -12.39 23.95
N ASP A 657 11.56 -13.15 25.01
CA ASP A 657 12.48 -14.12 25.62
C ASP A 657 12.75 -15.29 24.64
N SER A 658 13.23 -14.97 23.44
CA SER A 658 13.50 -15.93 22.37
C SER A 658 14.76 -16.73 22.72
N GLY A 659 14.77 -18.02 22.37
CA GLY A 659 15.91 -18.90 22.64
C GLY A 659 17.24 -18.31 22.14
N ILE A 660 17.24 -17.65 20.97
CA ILE A 660 18.40 -16.94 20.42
C ILE A 660 18.82 -15.77 21.32
N ASN A 661 17.88 -14.93 21.77
CA ASN A 661 18.21 -13.76 22.58
C ASN A 661 18.89 -14.16 23.90
N ASN A 662 18.38 -15.22 24.53
CA ASN A 662 18.96 -15.77 25.75
C ASN A 662 20.31 -16.44 25.49
N TRP A 663 20.43 -17.19 24.39
CA TRP A 663 21.68 -17.80 24.01
C TRP A 663 22.79 -16.76 23.82
N VAL A 664 22.53 -15.67 23.09
CA VAL A 664 23.51 -14.60 22.85
C VAL A 664 23.94 -13.94 24.16
N LYS A 665 23.00 -13.60 25.04
CA LYS A 665 23.32 -12.99 26.35
C LYS A 665 24.20 -13.88 27.23
N ASN A 666 24.04 -15.20 27.12
CA ASN A 666 24.76 -16.16 27.95
C ASN A 666 26.11 -16.59 27.35
N ASN A 667 26.31 -16.46 26.03
CA ASN A 667 27.47 -17.02 25.33
C ASN A 667 28.38 -15.99 24.66
N CYS A 668 27.91 -14.76 24.47
CA CYS A 668 28.61 -13.72 23.74
C CYS A 668 29.00 -12.54 24.64
N THR A 669 29.99 -11.76 24.23
CA THR A 669 30.45 -10.56 24.96
C THR A 669 30.02 -9.30 24.24
N VAL A 670 29.57 -8.28 24.98
CA VAL A 670 29.20 -6.98 24.39
C VAL A 670 30.43 -6.30 23.80
N VAL A 671 30.31 -5.83 22.57
CA VAL A 671 31.33 -5.05 21.87
C VAL A 671 31.17 -3.58 22.20
N GLN A 672 32.26 -2.92 22.58
CA GLN A 672 32.33 -1.47 22.73
C GLN A 672 32.90 -0.85 21.45
N LEU A 673 32.10 -0.07 20.73
CA LEU A 673 32.57 0.65 19.55
C LEU A 673 33.13 2.04 19.88
N ASP A 674 32.78 2.61 21.04
CA ASP A 674 33.28 3.90 21.53
C ASP A 674 33.79 3.74 22.96
N ALA A 675 35.06 4.11 23.19
CA ALA A 675 35.72 3.95 24.47
C ALA A 675 35.27 4.97 25.53
N ASP A 676 34.67 6.09 25.10
CA ASP A 676 34.23 7.20 25.96
C ASP A 676 32.72 7.18 26.28
N ALA A 677 31.97 6.22 25.73
CA ALA A 677 30.53 6.09 25.96
C ALA A 677 30.19 5.43 27.31
N THR A 678 29.36 6.08 28.12
CA THR A 678 28.92 5.58 29.44
C THR A 678 27.82 4.51 29.38
N THR A 679 27.29 4.21 28.19
CA THR A 679 26.30 3.16 27.93
C THR A 679 26.62 2.43 26.61
N ASN A 680 26.61 1.10 26.62
CA ASN A 680 26.90 0.22 25.46
C ASN A 680 25.77 0.17 24.41
N SER A 681 25.08 1.28 24.20
CA SER A 681 23.92 1.36 23.32
C SER A 681 24.20 2.29 22.15
N PHE A 682 23.90 1.84 20.93
CA PHE A 682 23.98 2.69 19.75
C PHE A 682 22.93 3.80 19.86
N THR A 683 23.33 5.06 19.81
CA THR A 683 22.40 6.20 19.77
C THR A 683 22.22 6.66 18.33
N LYS A 684 21.03 6.41 17.77
CA LYS A 684 20.59 7.04 16.53
C LYS A 684 19.53 8.07 16.87
N ASN A 685 19.81 9.36 16.63
CA ASN A 685 18.89 10.48 16.91
C ASN A 685 18.25 10.46 18.32
N GLY A 686 19.00 10.07 19.35
CA GLY A 686 18.53 10.11 20.74
C GLY A 686 17.62 8.94 21.18
N SER A 687 17.47 7.88 20.38
CA SER A 687 16.86 6.61 20.82
C SER A 687 17.90 5.47 20.85
N GLN A 688 17.84 4.61 21.89
CA GLN A 688 18.76 3.48 22.05
C GLN A 688 18.44 2.38 21.04
N ASN A 689 19.41 2.02 20.20
CA ASN A 689 19.18 1.31 18.94
C ASN A 689 19.86 -0.08 18.87
N GLY A 690 20.08 -0.71 20.02
CA GLY A 690 20.58 -2.08 20.12
C GLY A 690 22.00 -2.21 20.67
N THR A 691 22.43 -3.46 20.87
CA THR A 691 23.70 -3.89 21.45
C THR A 691 24.36 -4.89 20.51
N LEU A 692 25.63 -4.67 20.18
CA LEU A 692 26.42 -5.59 19.37
C LEU A 692 27.13 -6.59 20.28
N TYR A 693 27.04 -7.87 19.94
CA TYR A 693 27.67 -8.96 20.67
C TYR A 693 28.72 -9.65 19.79
N ASP A 694 29.89 -9.93 20.34
CA ASP A 694 30.90 -10.84 19.77
C ASP A 694 30.70 -12.23 20.38
N CYS A 695 30.30 -13.18 19.54
CA CYS A 695 30.02 -14.54 19.94
C CYS A 695 31.20 -15.49 19.72
N GLN A 696 32.26 -15.05 19.03
CA GLN A 696 33.42 -15.88 18.77
C GLN A 696 34.40 -15.78 19.93
N LYS A 697 34.62 -16.89 20.65
CA LYS A 697 35.60 -16.91 21.74
C LYS A 697 37.01 -16.69 21.19
N PRO A 698 37.87 -15.88 21.84
CA PRO A 698 39.27 -15.79 21.45
C PRO A 698 39.89 -17.18 21.53
N SER A 699 40.55 -17.61 20.45
CA SER A 699 41.32 -18.85 20.43
C SER A 699 42.32 -18.82 21.59
N LYS A 700 42.16 -19.75 22.55
CA LYS A 700 43.13 -19.94 23.64
C LYS A 700 44.46 -20.45 23.11
#